data_AF-A0A0G4LJW4-F1
#
_entry.id   AF-A0A0G4LJW4-F1
#
_cell.length_a   1.000
_cell.length_b   1.000
_cell.length_c   1.000
_cell.angle_alpha   90.00
_cell.angle_beta   90.00
_cell.angle_gamma   90.00
#
_symmetry.space_group_name_H-M   'P 1'
#
loop_
_entity.id
_entity.type
_entity.pdbx_description
1 polymer ?
#
loop_
_entity_poly.entity_id
_entity_poly.type
_entity_poly.pdbx_seq_one_letter_code
_entity_poly.pdbx_strand_id
1 'polypeptide(L)'
;MAPAFRIHKPDVLATLPRPLDYSTGQYHAGEVFTQQPGSKKRKRLEVAVGVDGEAANIYHIPSSDLRTSYPIPPQESFTCAPYSIRYQRPNANDRDQYTYFSTKDGSVSGSKMTVCKDVVSPSGKTTSTTRSQRLRHKAPVARIYTSHHANVTPDAEAGGHAYSDVLAVCNDGQIVCLDGAALDERWTMSAYSLCKDLLPPATSGLEVDFVFHGPASDFLKGVFGGRQDALGAFGRTIDAETFNPDVLVLVATTRGKEETGRYLIVLGAVARNNTTNAAQQALVQLHVAPLPRHEGLATVKTPTYQLHVRTGRLIELCDNIMRTYDLTTAVPRLRDAVIMPDASSSFVQLSEHSVLSLSPLALTITNITYRSVQAQSAVTMESGAQGGGHPPMLLTYLSKLDLAIAIVNNTIYSIQIERHKASSKEGLLIDAIGRGLSKADHLPADLPQRRGKAAFSKYLPGTLTDAYVKQSLVEVEEMDDALGQNDLKEFERLLAAKFGVTIDESTQPQDDDTTTPDWQWLERPSAYAAVDRRWVLYAISRVFSVDVKDVNNDCPALNCVLPESNALLYLVVAGHLTLSNILAAFRSELKEADVSLFALADVLVQQLVGVDPALELLMSYLSATKLGEVELLLIVRTIMQSLDQQPRLALPMPKGTQEEEFVTMEIDQLERELELAEYNLGDESNVRARLLTAAFERLAGYSSVSTVRALRIAFHPTEILALIHLLRIQLVGSAWTTRYTEMTTFDQDEAARTASDGVITLIAELLARCIDAVGTHGWLTSVSVGHQQAEGGHFLTALKLEVSAALEGLNEAVEMNGILGEAVRFGTASLAGRSARAGGDRARAVEVVASAELPLGLTPKQGVTQFKVVSGGEVVERSAREKGHLLSQRVKEYSLERIAI
;
A
#
# COMPACT_ATOMS: atom_id res chain seq x y z
N MET A 1 3.93 9.05 -0.43
CA MET A 1 4.44 8.07 0.55
C MET A 1 3.38 7.92 1.64
N ALA A 2 2.97 6.69 1.96
CA ALA A 2 1.99 6.40 3.02
C ALA A 2 2.55 6.84 4.40
N PRO A 3 1.71 7.26 5.36
CA PRO A 3 2.16 7.53 6.72
C PRO A 3 2.65 6.22 7.34
N ALA A 4 3.97 6.05 7.43
CA ALA A 4 4.57 4.96 8.19
C ALA A 4 4.44 5.26 9.69
N PHE A 5 3.77 4.40 10.44
CA PHE A 5 3.91 4.40 11.89
C PHE A 5 5.30 3.85 12.22
N ARG A 6 5.96 4.43 13.23
CA ARG A 6 7.18 3.85 13.78
C ARG A 6 6.96 3.53 15.25
N ILE A 7 7.16 2.26 15.61
CA ILE A 7 7.11 1.79 17.00
C ILE A 7 8.55 1.81 17.52
N HIS A 8 8.81 2.67 18.50
CA HIS A 8 10.12 2.72 19.17
C HIS A 8 10.26 1.58 20.17
N LYS A 9 11.48 1.30 20.60
CA LYS A 9 11.76 0.29 21.62
C LYS A 9 11.02 0.64 22.92
N PRO A 10 10.38 -0.32 23.61
CA PRO A 10 9.77 -0.07 24.90
C PRO A 10 10.81 0.33 25.95
N ASP A 11 10.54 1.42 26.67
CA ASP A 11 11.36 1.93 27.76
C ASP A 11 10.73 1.59 29.11
N VAL A 12 11.56 1.28 30.11
CA VAL A 12 11.11 1.00 31.48
C VAL A 12 10.81 2.31 32.20
N LEU A 13 9.55 2.51 32.62
CA LEU A 13 9.14 3.67 33.42
C LEU A 13 9.36 3.43 34.91
N ALA A 14 8.80 2.36 35.44
CA ALA A 14 8.84 2.06 36.86
C ALA A 14 8.71 0.56 37.11
N THR A 15 9.40 0.05 38.13
CA THR A 15 9.18 -1.31 38.63
C THR A 15 8.12 -1.27 39.71
N LEU A 16 7.02 -1.99 39.49
CA LEU A 16 5.97 -2.23 40.46
C LEU A 16 6.47 -3.22 41.52
N PRO A 17 6.10 -3.00 42.78
CA PRO A 17 6.27 -4.02 43.79
C PRO A 17 5.38 -5.25 43.49
N ARG A 18 5.77 -6.40 44.03
CA ARG A 18 5.14 -7.69 43.71
C ARG A 18 3.91 -7.91 44.61
N PRO A 19 2.78 -8.41 44.07
CA PRO A 19 1.65 -8.81 44.89
C PRO A 19 2.09 -9.78 45.98
N LEU A 20 1.54 -9.62 47.18
CA LEU A 20 1.92 -10.46 48.33
C LEU A 20 1.49 -11.92 48.16
N ASP A 21 0.40 -12.16 47.43
CA ASP A 21 0.00 -13.50 46.99
C ASP A 21 0.60 -13.81 45.61
N TYR A 22 1.67 -14.61 45.61
CA TYR A 22 2.37 -15.04 44.39
C TYR A 22 1.55 -15.92 43.44
N SER A 23 0.43 -16.50 43.90
CA SER A 23 -0.36 -17.45 43.13
C SER A 23 -1.61 -16.83 42.51
N THR A 24 -2.25 -15.88 43.21
CA THR A 24 -3.50 -15.25 42.75
C THR A 24 -3.47 -13.74 42.65
N GLY A 25 -2.45 -13.07 43.18
CA GLY A 25 -2.36 -11.62 43.21
C GLY A 25 -2.23 -11.04 41.80
N GLN A 26 -2.94 -9.95 41.52
CA GLN A 26 -2.95 -9.29 40.22
C GLN A 26 -2.63 -7.79 40.33
N TYR A 27 -2.27 -7.21 39.20
CA TYR A 27 -2.16 -5.77 39.03
C TYR A 27 -3.45 -5.22 38.44
N HIS A 28 -4.04 -4.23 39.10
CA HIS A 28 -5.23 -3.55 38.65
C HIS A 28 -4.88 -2.10 38.30
N ALA A 29 -4.83 -1.76 37.03
CA ALA A 29 -4.41 -0.42 36.61
C ALA A 29 -5.51 0.33 35.84
N GLY A 30 -5.59 1.63 36.12
CA GLY A 30 -6.61 2.54 35.62
C GLY A 30 -6.05 3.92 35.27
N GLU A 31 -6.84 4.67 34.51
CA GLU A 31 -6.50 6.02 34.09
C GLU A 31 -6.81 7.05 35.19
N VAL A 32 -6.03 8.13 35.23
CA VAL A 32 -6.27 9.27 36.13
C VAL A 32 -6.89 10.42 35.35
N PHE A 33 -7.94 11.03 35.90
CA PHE A 33 -8.69 12.10 35.26
C PHE A 33 -8.51 13.45 35.98
N THR A 34 -8.79 14.53 35.27
CA THR A 34 -8.97 15.86 35.84
C THR A 34 -10.25 16.49 35.31
N GLN A 35 -10.92 17.25 36.15
CA GLN A 35 -12.15 17.95 35.81
C GLN A 35 -12.10 19.37 36.35
N GLN A 36 -12.31 20.35 35.47
CA GLN A 36 -12.61 21.72 35.87
C GLN A 36 -14.15 21.88 35.97
N PRO A 37 -14.66 22.80 36.80
CA PRO A 37 -16.09 22.99 36.96
C PRO A 37 -16.71 23.42 35.62
N GLY A 38 -17.82 22.80 35.24
CA GLY A 38 -18.49 23.06 33.94
C GLY A 38 -17.75 22.51 32.71
N SER A 39 -16.66 21.75 32.87
CA SER A 39 -15.89 21.15 31.77
C SER A 39 -15.95 19.62 31.74
N LYS A 40 -15.69 19.03 30.57
CA LYS A 40 -15.52 17.58 30.40
C LYS A 40 -14.29 17.06 31.13
N LYS A 41 -14.37 15.82 31.63
CA LYS A 41 -13.23 15.09 32.19
C LYS A 41 -12.14 14.93 31.13
N ARG A 42 -10.90 15.20 31.53
CA ARG A 42 -9.72 15.04 30.69
C ARG A 42 -8.76 14.07 31.35
N LYS A 43 -8.24 13.14 30.57
CA LYS A 43 -7.22 12.20 31.02
C LYS A 43 -5.90 12.92 31.32
N ARG A 44 -5.26 12.56 32.42
CA ARG A 44 -3.94 13.05 32.84
C ARG A 44 -2.82 12.12 32.33
N LEU A 45 -1.58 12.59 32.43
CA LEU A 45 -0.37 11.82 32.12
C LEU A 45 0.07 10.98 33.35
N GLU A 46 -0.91 10.39 34.03
CA GLU A 46 -0.75 9.65 35.29
C GLU A 46 -1.54 8.34 35.19
N VAL A 47 -1.05 7.29 35.83
CA VAL A 47 -1.70 5.97 35.91
C VAL A 47 -1.80 5.54 37.37
N ALA A 48 -2.97 5.06 37.77
CA ALA A 48 -3.21 4.49 39.08
C ALA A 48 -3.07 2.95 38.98
N VAL A 49 -2.28 2.35 39.85
CA VAL A 49 -2.00 0.91 39.89
C VAL A 49 -2.29 0.40 41.30
N GLY A 50 -3.27 -0.49 41.43
CA GLY A 50 -3.52 -1.29 42.62
C GLY A 50 -2.69 -2.58 42.56
N VAL A 51 -1.91 -2.82 43.61
CA VAL A 51 -1.13 -4.04 43.81
C VAL A 51 -1.77 -4.83 44.96
N ASP A 52 -2.26 -6.03 44.67
CA ASP A 52 -2.96 -6.86 45.66
C ASP A 52 -2.11 -7.11 46.93
N GLY A 53 -2.74 -6.87 48.09
CA GLY A 53 -2.11 -6.98 49.41
C GLY A 53 -1.14 -5.85 49.78
N GLU A 54 -0.88 -4.88 48.91
CA GLU A 54 0.17 -3.88 49.17
C GLU A 54 -0.35 -2.43 49.18
N ALA A 55 -0.58 -1.83 48.01
CA ALA A 55 -0.97 -0.42 47.92
C ALA A 55 -1.67 -0.08 46.60
N ALA A 56 -2.44 1.01 46.63
CA ALA A 56 -2.85 1.75 45.44
C ALA A 56 -1.87 2.91 45.19
N ASN A 57 -1.11 2.81 44.10
CA ASN A 57 -0.03 3.72 43.73
C ASN A 57 -0.42 4.58 42.52
N ILE A 58 -0.01 5.85 42.49
CA ILE A 58 -0.22 6.74 41.34
C ILE A 58 1.12 7.17 40.79
N TYR A 59 1.41 6.77 39.55
CA TYR A 59 2.65 7.09 38.85
C TYR A 59 2.44 8.23 37.86
N HIS A 60 3.37 9.18 37.85
CA HIS A 60 3.43 10.23 36.84
C HIS A 60 4.34 9.80 35.70
N ILE A 61 3.76 9.61 34.52
CA ILE A 61 4.45 8.98 33.39
C ILE A 61 5.66 9.79 32.89
N PRO A 62 5.54 11.11 32.63
CA PRO A 62 6.66 11.88 32.07
C PRO A 62 7.87 12.01 32.99
N SER A 63 7.69 11.89 34.31
CA SER A 63 8.79 11.97 35.27
C SER A 63 9.18 10.63 35.86
N SER A 64 8.50 9.54 35.46
CA SER A 64 8.71 8.19 36.01
C SER A 64 8.63 8.10 37.54
N ASP A 65 7.96 9.05 38.19
CA ASP A 65 7.93 9.14 39.66
C ASP A 65 6.62 8.61 40.23
N LEU A 66 6.71 7.96 41.39
CA LEU A 66 5.58 7.68 42.26
C LEU A 66 5.12 8.99 42.94
N ARG A 67 3.85 9.38 42.71
CA ARG A 67 3.26 10.60 43.28
C ARG A 67 2.60 10.37 44.62
N THR A 68 1.74 9.37 44.70
CA THR A 68 0.99 9.03 45.91
C THR A 68 0.87 7.51 46.02
N SER A 69 0.85 7.02 47.26
CA SER A 69 0.69 5.61 47.60
C SER A 69 -0.27 5.50 48.78
N TYR A 70 -1.29 4.66 48.64
CA TYR A 70 -2.25 4.37 49.69
C TYR A 70 -2.10 2.90 50.09
N PRO A 71 -1.58 2.59 51.29
CA PRO A 71 -1.39 1.22 51.71
C PRO A 71 -2.74 0.53 51.92
N ILE A 72 -2.82 -0.74 51.55
CA ILE A 72 -3.97 -1.61 51.83
C ILE A 72 -3.54 -2.78 52.72
N PRO A 73 -4.47 -3.39 53.48
CA PRO A 73 -4.15 -4.56 54.28
C PRO A 73 -3.67 -5.75 53.42
N PRO A 74 -2.74 -6.58 53.91
CA PRO A 74 -2.19 -7.71 53.16
C PRO A 74 -3.20 -8.81 52.84
N GLN A 75 -4.32 -8.86 53.57
CA GLN A 75 -5.42 -9.81 53.35
C GLN A 75 -6.44 -9.32 52.30
N GLU A 76 -6.30 -8.08 51.81
CA GLU A 76 -7.23 -7.49 50.85
C GLU A 76 -6.67 -7.53 49.43
N SER A 77 -7.53 -7.91 48.48
CA SER A 77 -7.24 -7.84 47.05
C SER A 77 -8.17 -6.83 46.38
N PHE A 78 -7.71 -6.16 45.34
CA PHE A 78 -8.55 -5.28 44.54
C PHE A 78 -9.60 -6.10 43.78
N THR A 79 -10.78 -5.52 43.57
CA THR A 79 -11.81 -6.12 42.70
C THR A 79 -11.82 -5.51 41.30
N CYS A 80 -11.30 -4.29 41.16
CA CYS A 80 -11.23 -3.55 39.91
C CYS A 80 -10.09 -2.53 39.92
N ALA A 81 -9.79 -1.95 38.75
CA ALA A 81 -8.86 -0.84 38.62
C ALA A 81 -9.23 0.36 39.53
N PRO A 82 -8.27 0.95 40.25
CA PRO A 82 -8.49 2.20 40.97
C PRO A 82 -8.89 3.33 40.01
N TYR A 83 -9.81 4.18 40.46
CA TYR A 83 -10.28 5.34 39.71
C TYR A 83 -9.88 6.62 40.44
N SER A 84 -9.06 7.46 39.82
CA SER A 84 -8.57 8.70 40.43
C SER A 84 -8.99 9.91 39.61
N ILE A 85 -9.50 10.94 40.28
CA ILE A 85 -9.91 12.20 39.67
C ILE A 85 -9.43 13.41 40.47
N ARG A 86 -8.86 14.39 39.77
CA ARG A 86 -8.46 15.69 40.32
C ARG A 86 -9.43 16.78 39.93
N TYR A 87 -10.11 17.36 40.91
CA TYR A 87 -10.95 18.55 40.73
C TYR A 87 -10.08 19.81 40.86
N GLN A 88 -10.15 20.69 39.85
CA GLN A 88 -9.52 22.01 39.92
C GLN A 88 -10.58 23.03 40.34
N ARG A 89 -10.31 23.88 41.34
CA ARG A 89 -11.25 24.95 41.71
C ARG A 89 -10.99 26.20 40.84
N PRO A 90 -12.01 27.01 40.50
CA PRO A 90 -11.86 28.15 39.58
C PRO A 90 -10.92 29.24 40.10
N ASN A 91 -10.86 29.44 41.44
CA ASN A 91 -10.20 30.59 42.07
C ASN A 91 -9.21 30.23 43.19
N ALA A 92 -8.91 28.95 43.41
CA ALA A 92 -7.96 28.51 44.45
C ALA A 92 -6.86 27.64 43.81
N ASN A 93 -5.61 27.85 44.21
CA ASN A 93 -4.50 26.97 43.82
C ASN A 93 -4.57 25.60 44.53
N ASP A 94 -5.54 25.43 45.43
CA ASP A 94 -5.89 24.18 46.08
C ASP A 94 -6.37 23.15 45.06
N ARG A 95 -5.80 21.96 45.16
CA ARG A 95 -6.12 20.82 44.30
C ARG A 95 -6.63 19.69 45.18
N ASP A 96 -7.86 19.27 44.93
CA ASP A 96 -8.44 18.10 45.59
C ASP A 96 -8.34 16.90 44.65
N GLN A 97 -7.64 15.86 45.09
CA GLN A 97 -7.55 14.60 44.38
C GLN A 97 -8.30 13.52 45.16
N TYR A 98 -9.25 12.86 44.49
CA TYR A 98 -10.02 11.77 45.06
C TYR A 98 -9.64 10.49 44.33
N THR A 99 -9.16 9.51 45.08
CA THR A 99 -8.81 8.18 44.58
C THR A 99 -9.77 7.17 45.19
N TYR A 100 -10.55 6.51 44.33
CA TYR A 100 -11.53 5.49 44.69
C TYR A 100 -11.02 4.11 44.30
N PHE A 101 -11.20 3.14 45.18
CA PHE A 101 -10.89 1.75 44.87
C PHE A 101 -11.77 0.82 45.70
N SER A 102 -12.00 -0.37 45.15
CA SER A 102 -12.78 -1.43 45.80
C SER A 102 -11.87 -2.62 46.08
N THR A 103 -11.89 -3.07 47.34
CA THR A 103 -11.18 -4.28 47.79
C THR A 103 -12.15 -5.34 48.29
N LYS A 104 -11.74 -6.60 48.23
CA LYS A 104 -12.40 -7.72 48.88
C LYS A 104 -11.44 -8.34 49.89
N ASP A 105 -12.01 -8.85 50.98
CA ASP A 105 -11.29 -9.57 52.02
C ASP A 105 -11.61 -11.06 51.85
N GLY A 106 -10.60 -11.93 51.82
CA GLY A 106 -10.79 -13.37 51.67
C GLY A 106 -11.64 -14.00 52.78
N SER A 107 -11.73 -13.37 53.95
CA SER A 107 -12.45 -13.86 55.13
C SER A 107 -13.88 -13.31 55.28
N VAL A 108 -14.20 -12.17 54.65
CA VAL A 108 -15.49 -11.48 54.81
C VAL A 108 -16.18 -11.30 53.46
N SER A 109 -17.39 -11.86 53.33
CA SER A 109 -18.21 -11.73 52.12
C SER A 109 -18.63 -10.29 51.86
N GLY A 110 -18.26 -9.76 50.69
CA GLY A 110 -18.69 -8.44 50.19
C GLY A 110 -17.52 -7.48 49.91
N SER A 111 -17.73 -6.53 49.00
CA SER A 111 -16.74 -5.52 48.62
C SER A 111 -16.71 -4.33 49.58
N LYS A 112 -15.51 -3.80 49.82
CA LYS A 112 -15.25 -2.57 50.57
C LYS A 112 -14.82 -1.47 49.60
N MET A 113 -15.61 -0.41 49.50
CA MET A 113 -15.24 0.80 48.78
C MET A 113 -14.41 1.71 49.69
N THR A 114 -13.33 2.28 49.16
CA THR A 114 -12.47 3.24 49.88
C THR A 114 -12.22 4.47 49.01
N VAL A 115 -12.26 5.65 49.64
CA VAL A 115 -11.89 6.93 49.05
C VAL A 115 -10.73 7.53 49.85
N CYS A 116 -9.68 7.92 49.13
CA CYS A 116 -8.59 8.74 49.64
C CYS A 116 -8.70 10.14 49.04
N LYS A 117 -8.84 11.15 49.88
CA LYS A 117 -8.88 12.56 49.49
C LYS A 117 -7.56 13.23 49.89
N ASP A 118 -6.82 13.67 48.90
CA ASP A 118 -5.61 14.46 49.06
C ASP A 118 -5.90 15.92 48.72
N VAL A 119 -5.61 16.82 49.66
CA VAL A 119 -5.71 18.28 49.47
C VAL A 119 -4.31 18.86 49.50
N VAL A 120 -3.88 19.44 48.37
CA VAL A 120 -2.60 20.15 48.29
C VAL A 120 -2.84 21.62 48.63
N SER A 121 -2.28 22.09 49.74
CA SER A 121 -2.36 23.49 50.16
C SER A 121 -1.47 24.39 49.28
N PRO A 122 -1.67 25.72 49.28
CA PRO A 122 -0.82 26.67 48.53
C PRO A 122 0.63 26.68 49.04
N SER A 123 0.85 26.23 50.27
CA SER A 123 2.17 26.04 50.90
C SER A 123 2.87 24.74 50.51
N GLY A 124 2.28 23.94 49.61
CA GLY A 124 2.84 22.67 49.11
C GLY A 124 2.70 21.48 50.07
N LYS A 125 2.04 21.65 51.22
CA LYS A 125 1.73 20.54 52.13
C LYS A 125 0.49 19.80 51.64
N THR A 126 0.58 18.46 51.60
CA THR A 126 -0.54 17.60 51.20
C THR A 126 -1.16 16.99 52.45
N THR A 127 -2.45 17.19 52.67
CA THR A 127 -3.21 16.48 53.72
C THR A 127 -4.04 15.38 53.08
N SER A 128 -3.87 14.13 53.55
CA SER A 128 -4.60 12.98 53.06
C SER A 128 -5.62 12.52 54.09
N THR A 129 -6.84 12.22 53.65
CA THR A 129 -7.91 11.67 54.47
C THR A 129 -8.50 10.44 53.78
N THR A 130 -8.69 9.36 54.54
CA THR A 130 -9.20 8.08 54.00
C THR A 130 -10.51 7.73 54.68
N ARG A 131 -11.50 7.31 53.88
CA ARG A 131 -12.78 6.77 54.36
C ARG A 131 -13.11 5.48 53.61
N SER A 132 -13.58 4.47 54.33
CA SER A 132 -13.98 3.19 53.75
C SER A 132 -15.37 2.80 54.19
N GLN A 133 -16.12 2.15 53.30
CA GLN A 133 -17.46 1.66 53.55
C GLN A 133 -17.68 0.32 52.83
N ARG A 134 -18.25 -0.66 53.54
CA ARG A 134 -18.68 -1.92 52.92
C ARG A 134 -19.99 -1.71 52.18
N LEU A 135 -20.05 -2.23 50.95
CA LEU A 135 -21.27 -2.19 50.15
C LEU A 135 -22.30 -3.16 50.73
N ARG A 136 -23.58 -2.78 50.68
CA ARG A 136 -24.68 -3.66 51.10
C ARG A 136 -24.81 -4.87 50.17
N HIS A 137 -24.50 -4.66 48.89
CA HIS A 137 -24.46 -5.72 47.91
C HIS A 137 -23.18 -6.52 47.98
N LYS A 138 -23.30 -7.85 47.89
CA LYS A 138 -22.18 -8.77 48.12
C LYS A 138 -21.35 -9.07 46.88
N ALA A 139 -21.89 -8.84 45.68
CA ALA A 139 -21.16 -9.10 44.45
C ALA A 139 -19.96 -8.15 44.30
N PRO A 140 -18.82 -8.63 43.76
CA PRO A 140 -17.62 -7.81 43.60
C PRO A 140 -17.86 -6.66 42.63
N VAL A 141 -17.23 -5.51 42.90
CA VAL A 141 -17.27 -4.34 42.02
C VAL A 141 -16.36 -4.58 40.80
N ALA A 142 -16.94 -4.52 39.61
CA ALA A 142 -16.27 -4.68 38.32
C ALA A 142 -15.56 -3.39 37.87
N ARG A 143 -16.21 -2.23 38.06
CA ARG A 143 -15.76 -0.91 37.60
C ARG A 143 -16.29 0.22 38.49
N ILE A 144 -15.52 1.32 38.55
CA ILE A 144 -15.84 2.54 39.30
C ILE A 144 -15.77 3.74 38.35
N TYR A 145 -16.76 4.63 38.44
CA TYR A 145 -16.81 5.89 37.72
C TYR A 145 -17.26 7.00 38.65
N THR A 146 -17.00 8.25 38.26
CA THR A 146 -17.67 9.41 38.88
C THR A 146 -18.73 9.96 37.96
N SER A 147 -19.77 10.60 38.48
CA SER A 147 -20.79 11.26 37.66
C SER A 147 -20.20 12.46 36.90
N HIS A 148 -20.74 12.79 35.72
CA HIS A 148 -20.39 14.05 35.03
C HIS A 148 -21.03 15.28 35.67
N HIS A 149 -22.13 15.10 36.41
CA HIS A 149 -22.73 16.16 37.20
C HIS A 149 -21.98 16.31 38.52
N ALA A 150 -21.27 17.42 38.69
CA ALA A 150 -21.00 17.91 40.04
C ALA A 150 -22.32 18.45 40.58
N ASN A 151 -22.77 18.00 41.75
CA ASN A 151 -23.98 18.52 42.38
C ASN A 151 -23.76 20.01 42.69
N VAL A 152 -24.23 20.90 41.82
CA VAL A 152 -24.41 22.32 42.13
C VAL A 152 -25.79 22.42 42.76
N THR A 153 -25.90 22.09 44.05
CA THR A 153 -27.09 22.49 44.80
C THR A 153 -27.08 24.02 44.91
N PRO A 154 -28.19 24.72 44.63
CA PRO A 154 -28.26 26.18 44.74
C PRO A 154 -28.01 26.72 46.16
N ASP A 155 -28.07 25.88 47.20
CA ASP A 155 -27.66 26.23 48.57
C ASP A 155 -26.14 26.12 48.82
N ALA A 156 -25.34 25.72 47.83
CA ALA A 156 -23.89 25.60 47.95
C ALA A 156 -23.13 26.94 47.81
N GLU A 157 -23.83 28.07 47.82
CA GLU A 157 -23.19 29.40 47.92
C GLU A 157 -22.55 29.63 49.32
N ALA A 158 -22.86 28.80 50.33
CA ALA A 158 -22.30 28.91 51.67
C ALA A 158 -21.28 27.83 52.07
N GLY A 159 -21.03 26.79 51.24
CA GLY A 159 -20.14 25.68 51.59
C GLY A 159 -19.59 24.93 50.38
N GLY A 160 -18.50 25.43 49.80
CA GLY A 160 -17.92 24.98 48.53
C GLY A 160 -17.41 23.53 48.49
N HIS A 161 -18.26 22.60 48.07
CA HIS A 161 -17.88 21.21 47.80
C HIS A 161 -18.24 20.79 46.37
N ALA A 162 -17.29 20.95 45.45
CA ALA A 162 -17.41 20.63 44.03
C ALA A 162 -16.89 19.22 43.71
N TYR A 163 -17.50 18.17 44.26
CA TYR A 163 -17.23 16.77 43.89
C TYR A 163 -18.49 16.11 43.32
N SER A 164 -18.32 15.10 42.45
CA SER A 164 -19.44 14.34 41.89
C SER A 164 -19.65 12.99 42.58
N ASP A 165 -20.86 12.46 42.45
CA ASP A 165 -21.24 11.13 42.98
C ASP A 165 -20.41 10.02 42.31
N VAL A 166 -20.29 8.87 42.98
CA VAL A 166 -19.51 7.72 42.52
C VAL A 166 -20.44 6.59 42.13
N LEU A 167 -20.27 6.05 40.93
CA LEU A 167 -21.02 4.90 40.41
C LEU A 167 -20.12 3.67 40.48
N ALA A 168 -20.53 2.67 41.25
CA ALA A 168 -19.92 1.35 41.31
C ALA A 168 -20.80 0.35 40.57
N VAL A 169 -20.23 -0.37 39.60
CA VAL A 169 -20.93 -1.42 38.85
C VAL A 169 -20.38 -2.77 39.29
N CYS A 170 -21.24 -3.64 39.82
CA CYS A 170 -20.91 -4.99 40.27
C CYS A 170 -20.94 -6.00 39.12
N ASN A 171 -20.20 -7.12 39.28
CA ASN A 171 -20.09 -8.18 38.27
C ASN A 171 -21.45 -8.78 37.85
N ASP A 172 -22.46 -8.74 38.72
CA ASP A 172 -23.79 -9.27 38.44
C ASP A 172 -24.76 -8.26 37.81
N GLY A 173 -24.25 -7.07 37.45
CA GLY A 173 -25.04 -5.99 36.84
C GLY A 173 -25.77 -5.09 37.85
N GLN A 174 -25.48 -5.21 39.14
CA GLN A 174 -25.97 -4.25 40.14
C GLN A 174 -25.16 -2.95 40.08
N ILE A 175 -25.86 -1.81 40.05
CA ILE A 175 -25.27 -0.48 39.98
C ILE A 175 -25.60 0.25 41.28
N VAL A 176 -24.57 0.69 41.99
CA VAL A 176 -24.64 1.38 43.27
C VAL A 176 -24.11 2.79 43.11
N CYS A 177 -24.91 3.79 43.45
CA CYS A 177 -24.48 5.18 43.50
C CYS A 177 -24.18 5.59 44.94
N LEU A 178 -22.98 6.13 45.15
CA LEU A 178 -22.46 6.56 46.44
C LEU A 178 -22.17 8.06 46.40
N ASP A 179 -22.27 8.71 47.55
CA ASP A 179 -21.76 10.07 47.72
C ASP A 179 -20.23 10.11 47.50
N GLY A 180 -19.74 11.10 46.74
CA GLY A 180 -18.33 11.17 46.36
C GLY A 180 -17.35 11.39 47.52
N ALA A 181 -17.75 12.02 48.61
CA ALA A 181 -16.88 12.22 49.77
C ALA A 181 -17.21 11.29 50.92
N ALA A 182 -18.50 11.08 51.18
CA ALA A 182 -18.97 10.28 52.29
C ALA A 182 -19.09 8.78 51.98
N LEU A 183 -19.15 8.39 50.71
CA LEU A 183 -19.45 7.01 50.28
C LEU A 183 -20.81 6.48 50.76
N ASP A 184 -21.72 7.36 51.24
CA ASP A 184 -23.06 6.97 51.66
C ASP A 184 -23.89 6.55 50.44
N GLU A 185 -24.60 5.42 50.54
CA GLU A 185 -25.36 4.86 49.42
C GLU A 185 -26.59 5.73 49.11
N ARG A 186 -26.60 6.36 47.92
CA ARG A 186 -27.69 7.22 47.44
C ARG A 186 -28.82 6.40 46.85
N TRP A 187 -28.48 5.41 46.04
CA TRP A 187 -29.42 4.46 45.43
C TRP A 187 -28.68 3.24 44.89
N THR A 188 -29.42 2.16 44.74
CA THR A 188 -28.94 0.90 44.17
C THR A 188 -29.99 0.34 43.23
N MET A 189 -29.59 -0.12 42.04
CA MET A 189 -30.52 -0.70 41.08
C MET A 189 -29.86 -1.82 40.27
N SER A 190 -30.64 -2.84 39.88
CA SER A 190 -30.16 -3.96 39.08
C SER A 190 -30.46 -3.74 37.59
N ALA A 191 -29.42 -3.80 36.75
CA ALA A 191 -29.58 -3.78 35.30
C ALA A 191 -30.41 -4.96 34.80
N TYR A 192 -30.26 -6.14 35.42
CA TYR A 192 -31.06 -7.33 35.11
C TYR A 192 -32.55 -7.08 35.35
N SER A 193 -32.94 -6.53 36.51
CA SER A 193 -34.35 -6.24 36.80
C SER A 193 -34.94 -5.20 35.87
N LEU A 194 -34.14 -4.21 35.42
CA LEU A 194 -34.60 -3.16 34.53
C LEU A 194 -34.85 -3.67 33.10
N CYS A 195 -34.05 -4.65 32.65
CA CYS A 195 -34.07 -5.15 31.27
C CYS A 195 -34.74 -6.52 31.14
N LYS A 196 -35.33 -7.06 32.22
CA LYS A 196 -35.81 -8.45 32.29
C LYS A 196 -36.78 -8.81 31.17
N ASP A 197 -37.65 -7.89 30.78
CA ASP A 197 -38.68 -8.10 29.75
C ASP A 197 -38.11 -8.14 28.32
N LEU A 198 -36.87 -7.66 28.12
CA LEU A 198 -36.17 -7.65 26.83
C LEU A 198 -35.12 -8.75 26.70
N LEU A 199 -34.83 -9.46 27.80
CA LEU A 199 -33.92 -10.60 27.83
C LEU A 199 -34.71 -11.91 27.60
N PRO A 200 -34.07 -12.99 27.15
CA PRO A 200 -34.73 -14.28 27.00
C PRO A 200 -35.35 -14.76 28.32
N PRO A 201 -36.55 -15.35 28.29
CA PRO A 201 -37.27 -15.75 29.51
C PRO A 201 -36.54 -16.83 30.34
N ALA A 202 -35.59 -17.56 29.73
CA ALA A 202 -34.77 -18.56 30.40
C ALA A 202 -33.55 -18.00 31.16
N THR A 203 -33.34 -16.68 31.17
CA THR A 203 -32.16 -16.04 31.76
C THR A 203 -32.24 -16.00 33.30
N SER A 204 -31.30 -16.66 33.99
CA SER A 204 -31.27 -16.69 35.46
C SER A 204 -30.44 -15.57 36.09
N GLY A 205 -29.58 -14.88 35.32
CA GLY A 205 -28.74 -13.81 35.81
C GLY A 205 -27.85 -13.19 34.72
N LEU A 206 -27.17 -12.12 35.10
CA LEU A 206 -26.28 -11.31 34.25
C LEU A 206 -24.85 -11.37 34.80
N GLU A 207 -23.86 -11.47 33.92
CA GLU A 207 -22.43 -11.35 34.22
C GLU A 207 -21.86 -10.24 33.34
N VAL A 208 -21.27 -9.20 33.94
CA VAL A 208 -20.80 -8.01 33.23
C VAL A 208 -19.35 -8.21 32.78
N ASP A 209 -19.13 -8.22 31.47
CA ASP A 209 -17.81 -8.38 30.87
C ASP A 209 -17.11 -7.04 30.64
N PHE A 210 -17.87 -6.00 30.28
CA PHE A 210 -17.33 -4.66 30.03
C PHE A 210 -18.32 -3.56 30.39
N VAL A 211 -17.80 -2.45 30.89
CA VAL A 211 -18.57 -1.23 31.17
C VAL A 211 -17.83 -0.02 30.60
N PHE A 212 -18.59 0.90 30.03
CA PHE A 212 -18.13 2.23 29.66
C PHE A 212 -19.09 3.29 30.21
N HIS A 213 -18.55 4.41 30.69
CA HIS A 213 -19.30 5.56 31.22
C HIS A 213 -18.95 6.82 30.44
N GLY A 214 -19.96 7.61 30.08
CA GLY A 214 -19.76 8.89 29.42
C GLY A 214 -21.01 9.77 29.42
N PRO A 215 -20.89 11.05 29.00
CA PRO A 215 -22.03 11.96 28.95
C PRO A 215 -22.93 11.64 27.74
N ALA A 216 -24.25 11.80 27.91
CA ALA A 216 -25.25 11.53 26.88
C ALA A 216 -24.99 12.27 25.56
N SER A 217 -24.44 13.50 25.61
CA SER A 217 -24.09 14.29 24.43
C SER A 217 -23.12 13.58 23.48
N ASP A 218 -22.23 12.75 24.01
CA ASP A 218 -21.20 12.05 23.22
C ASP A 218 -21.78 10.80 22.56
N PHE A 219 -22.68 10.11 23.26
CA PHE A 219 -23.45 8.99 22.72
C PHE A 219 -24.45 9.41 21.66
N LEU A 220 -25.11 10.56 21.85
CA LEU A 220 -26.06 11.10 20.88
C LEU A 220 -25.41 11.26 19.50
N LYS A 221 -24.24 11.90 19.44
CA LYS A 221 -23.55 12.17 18.16
C LYS A 221 -22.95 10.91 17.53
N GLY A 222 -22.40 10.01 18.36
CA GLY A 222 -21.69 8.82 17.89
C GLY A 222 -22.56 7.59 17.76
N VAL A 223 -22.90 6.95 18.88
CA VAL A 223 -23.67 5.69 18.91
C VAL A 223 -25.07 5.85 18.32
N PHE A 224 -25.77 6.96 18.59
CA PHE A 224 -27.15 7.14 18.11
C PHE A 224 -27.26 7.95 16.81
N GLY A 225 -26.14 8.40 16.22
CA GLY A 225 -26.11 9.09 14.92
C GLY A 225 -26.90 10.42 14.88
N GLY A 226 -27.01 11.11 16.00
CA GLY A 226 -27.72 12.38 16.16
C GLY A 226 -29.22 12.24 16.49
N ARG A 227 -29.73 11.02 16.63
CA ARG A 227 -31.14 10.71 16.92
C ARG A 227 -31.51 11.00 18.37
N GLN A 228 -32.16 12.14 18.61
CA GLN A 228 -32.65 12.55 19.93
C GLN A 228 -33.76 11.63 20.46
N ASP A 229 -34.55 11.04 19.55
CA ASP A 229 -35.60 10.06 19.84
C ASP A 229 -35.07 8.81 20.55
N ALA A 230 -33.84 8.37 20.23
CA ALA A 230 -33.21 7.23 20.88
C ALA A 230 -32.90 7.47 22.37
N LEU A 231 -32.83 8.74 22.79
CA LEU A 231 -32.62 9.15 24.18
C LEU A 231 -33.91 9.71 24.82
N GLY A 232 -35.07 9.52 24.18
CA GLY A 232 -36.37 10.03 24.63
C GLY A 232 -36.81 9.52 25.99
N ALA A 233 -36.25 8.40 26.47
CA ALA A 233 -36.56 7.85 27.80
C ALA A 233 -36.12 8.78 28.95
N PHE A 234 -35.22 9.74 28.70
CA PHE A 234 -34.91 10.81 29.65
C PHE A 234 -36.03 11.86 29.81
N GLY A 235 -36.99 11.90 28.90
CA GLY A 235 -38.11 12.86 28.91
C GLY A 235 -37.73 14.31 28.62
N ARG A 236 -36.45 14.60 28.33
CA ARG A 236 -35.91 15.93 27.99
C ARG A 236 -34.90 15.81 26.85
N THR A 237 -34.84 16.83 26.00
CA THR A 237 -33.85 16.90 24.91
C THR A 237 -32.44 17.00 25.46
N ILE A 238 -31.51 16.21 24.90
CA ILE A 238 -30.13 16.18 25.35
C ILE A 238 -29.38 17.38 24.77
N ASP A 239 -28.78 18.15 25.67
CA ASP A 239 -27.95 19.30 25.33
C ASP A 239 -26.73 19.34 26.26
N ALA A 240 -25.57 19.61 25.68
CA ALA A 240 -24.29 19.49 26.38
C ALA A 240 -24.13 20.49 27.53
N GLU A 241 -24.79 21.66 27.44
CA GLU A 241 -24.70 22.74 28.42
C GLU A 241 -25.84 22.68 29.45
N THR A 242 -27.06 22.33 29.02
CA THR A 242 -28.25 22.40 29.90
C THR A 242 -28.70 21.06 30.49
N PHE A 243 -28.66 19.96 29.74
CA PHE A 243 -29.13 18.64 30.20
C PHE A 243 -28.34 17.51 29.55
N ASN A 244 -27.30 17.06 30.27
CA ASN A 244 -26.35 16.06 29.79
C ASN A 244 -26.15 14.92 30.81
N PRO A 245 -27.16 14.03 30.97
CA PRO A 245 -27.10 12.93 31.92
C PRO A 245 -25.98 11.94 31.59
N ASP A 246 -25.66 11.09 32.56
CA ASP A 246 -24.68 10.03 32.38
C ASP A 246 -25.28 8.84 31.62
N VAL A 247 -24.47 8.20 30.79
CA VAL A 247 -24.82 6.98 30.07
C VAL A 247 -23.80 5.89 30.40
N LEU A 248 -24.34 4.70 30.71
CA LEU A 248 -23.59 3.48 30.98
C LEU A 248 -23.85 2.49 29.85
N VAL A 249 -22.79 1.99 29.23
CA VAL A 249 -22.85 0.89 28.26
C VAL A 249 -22.24 -0.35 28.91
N LEU A 250 -23.03 -1.41 29.00
CA LEU A 250 -22.63 -2.71 29.53
C LEU A 250 -22.63 -3.73 28.40
N VAL A 251 -21.55 -4.50 28.29
CA VAL A 251 -21.54 -5.77 27.55
C VAL A 251 -21.64 -6.85 28.61
N ALA A 252 -22.68 -7.67 28.50
CA ALA A 252 -22.98 -8.65 29.52
C ALA A 252 -23.33 -10.01 28.93
N THR A 253 -22.82 -11.04 29.58
CA THR A 253 -23.14 -12.44 29.31
C THR A 253 -24.32 -12.86 30.18
N THR A 254 -25.30 -13.50 29.56
CA THR A 254 -26.47 -14.05 30.22
C THR A 254 -26.32 -15.56 30.30
N ARG A 255 -26.66 -16.14 31.45
CA ARG A 255 -26.61 -17.59 31.66
C ARG A 255 -28.04 -18.15 31.64
N GLY A 256 -28.35 -18.96 30.63
CA GLY A 256 -29.59 -19.73 30.53
C GLY A 256 -29.37 -21.22 30.82
N LYS A 257 -30.46 -22.01 30.83
CA LYS A 257 -30.43 -23.47 31.12
C LYS A 257 -29.72 -24.30 30.05
N GLU A 258 -29.71 -23.87 28.80
CA GLU A 258 -29.09 -24.60 27.67
C GLU A 258 -28.18 -23.72 26.79
N GLU A 259 -28.39 -22.39 26.76
CA GLU A 259 -27.55 -21.45 26.03
C GLU A 259 -27.12 -20.27 26.90
N THR A 260 -25.88 -19.82 26.70
CA THR A 260 -25.45 -18.50 27.16
C THR A 260 -25.75 -17.49 26.04
N GLY A 261 -26.14 -16.27 26.37
CA GLY A 261 -26.36 -15.17 25.40
C GLY A 261 -25.42 -14.00 25.70
N ARG A 262 -25.11 -13.14 24.71
CA ARG A 262 -24.40 -11.87 24.97
C ARG A 262 -25.29 -10.71 24.59
N TYR A 263 -25.31 -9.67 25.42
CA TYR A 263 -26.18 -8.52 25.24
C TYR A 263 -25.41 -7.22 25.45
N LEU A 264 -25.73 -6.24 24.61
CA LEU A 264 -25.39 -4.85 24.81
C LEU A 264 -26.56 -4.19 25.55
N ILE A 265 -26.28 -3.62 26.71
CA ILE A 265 -27.25 -2.91 27.55
C ILE A 265 -26.78 -1.47 27.73
N VAL A 266 -27.60 -0.51 27.33
CA VAL A 266 -27.34 0.92 27.46
C VAL A 266 -28.35 1.52 28.43
N LEU A 267 -27.84 2.11 29.51
CA LEU A 267 -28.62 2.70 30.60
C LEU A 267 -28.29 4.18 30.73
N GLY A 268 -29.30 4.99 31.01
CA GLY A 268 -29.16 6.40 31.34
C GLY A 268 -29.29 6.63 32.84
N ALA A 269 -28.36 7.34 33.47
CA ALA A 269 -28.44 7.73 34.87
C ALA A 269 -28.87 9.20 35.00
N VAL A 270 -29.92 9.45 35.79
CA VAL A 270 -30.49 10.78 35.97
C VAL A 270 -30.23 11.27 37.39
N ALA A 271 -29.71 12.48 37.54
CA ALA A 271 -29.53 13.11 38.84
C ALA A 271 -30.90 13.30 39.51
N ARG A 272 -31.05 12.83 40.75
CA ARG A 272 -32.28 13.02 41.53
C ARG A 272 -32.32 14.44 42.07
N ASN A 273 -33.24 15.26 41.56
CA ASN A 273 -33.55 16.56 42.15
C ASN A 273 -34.69 16.39 43.17
N ASN A 274 -34.54 16.98 44.36
CA ASN A 274 -35.45 16.82 45.51
C ASN A 274 -36.87 17.43 45.33
N THR A 275 -37.27 17.88 44.13
CA THR A 275 -38.39 18.83 43.99
C THR A 275 -39.64 18.38 43.22
N THR A 276 -39.78 17.13 42.76
CA THR A 276 -41.09 16.67 42.24
C THR A 276 -41.31 15.16 42.42
N ASN A 277 -42.58 14.75 42.53
CA ASN A 277 -43.10 13.39 42.77
C ASN A 277 -42.73 12.30 41.71
N ALA A 278 -41.65 12.45 40.93
CA ALA A 278 -41.14 11.45 39.98
C ALA A 278 -40.17 10.44 40.67
N ALA A 279 -40.58 9.92 41.81
CA ALA A 279 -39.72 9.20 42.76
C ALA A 279 -39.31 7.77 42.37
N GLN A 280 -39.37 7.32 41.11
CA GLN A 280 -39.35 5.86 40.86
C GLN A 280 -38.13 5.25 40.16
N GLN A 281 -37.32 5.94 39.35
CA GLN A 281 -36.18 5.27 38.68
C GLN A 281 -34.95 6.18 38.56
N ALA A 282 -33.83 5.78 39.19
CA ALA A 282 -32.54 6.50 39.12
C ALA A 282 -31.72 6.15 37.86
N LEU A 283 -32.01 5.00 37.24
CA LEU A 283 -31.57 4.70 35.89
C LEU A 283 -32.79 4.43 35.01
N VAL A 284 -32.64 4.75 33.73
CA VAL A 284 -33.63 4.47 32.69
C VAL A 284 -32.99 3.57 31.64
N GLN A 285 -33.75 2.61 31.13
CA GLN A 285 -33.30 1.77 30.03
C GLN A 285 -33.36 2.55 28.71
N LEU A 286 -32.23 2.68 28.02
CA LEU A 286 -32.14 3.36 26.72
C LEU A 286 -32.16 2.37 25.55
N HIS A 287 -31.35 1.32 25.63
CA HIS A 287 -31.23 0.35 24.55
C HIS A 287 -30.77 -1.01 25.07
N VAL A 288 -31.38 -2.09 24.56
CA VAL A 288 -30.97 -3.48 24.86
C VAL A 288 -31.01 -4.24 23.54
N ALA A 289 -29.90 -4.89 23.18
CA ALA A 289 -29.82 -5.67 21.96
C ALA A 289 -28.87 -6.87 22.11
N PRO A 290 -29.15 -8.00 21.43
CA PRO A 290 -28.23 -9.13 21.40
C PRO A 290 -26.95 -8.75 20.66
N LEU A 291 -25.81 -9.17 21.20
CA LEU A 291 -24.50 -9.05 20.54
C LEU A 291 -24.18 -10.38 19.84
N PRO A 292 -23.91 -10.38 18.52
CA PRO A 292 -23.65 -11.61 17.77
C PRO A 292 -22.56 -12.48 18.41
N ARG A 293 -22.79 -13.80 18.40
CA ARG A 293 -21.83 -14.82 18.83
C ARG A 293 -21.25 -15.51 17.61
N HIS A 294 -20.00 -15.95 17.72
CA HIS A 294 -19.31 -16.69 16.66
C HIS A 294 -18.84 -18.04 17.20
N GLU A 295 -18.94 -19.08 16.39
CA GLU A 295 -18.52 -20.45 16.72
C GLU A 295 -17.02 -20.49 17.04
N GLY A 296 -16.63 -21.29 18.04
CA GLY A 296 -15.22 -21.46 18.45
C GLY A 296 -14.78 -20.73 19.73
N LEU A 297 -15.65 -19.93 20.38
CA LEU A 297 -15.42 -19.39 21.72
C LEU A 297 -15.55 -20.50 22.80
N ALA A 298 -14.60 -21.44 22.80
CA ALA A 298 -14.41 -22.36 23.90
C ALA A 298 -13.86 -21.58 25.11
N THR A 299 -14.76 -21.05 25.93
CA THR A 299 -14.75 -20.92 27.42
C THR A 299 -13.46 -20.66 28.23
N VAL A 300 -12.28 -20.39 27.65
CA VAL A 300 -11.00 -20.41 28.40
C VAL A 300 -10.44 -19.01 28.71
N LYS A 301 -10.73 -17.97 27.92
CA LYS A 301 -10.18 -16.61 28.15
C LYS A 301 -11.23 -15.51 28.12
N THR A 302 -11.15 -14.58 29.08
CA THR A 302 -12.03 -13.40 29.17
C THR A 302 -11.75 -12.43 28.02
N PRO A 303 -12.74 -12.06 27.20
CA PRO A 303 -12.58 -11.09 26.12
C PRO A 303 -12.21 -9.71 26.66
N THR A 304 -11.39 -8.98 25.91
CA THR A 304 -11.08 -7.57 26.18
C THR A 304 -11.87 -6.68 25.24
N TYR A 305 -12.42 -5.59 25.76
CA TYR A 305 -13.29 -4.68 25.01
C TYR A 305 -12.81 -3.23 25.11
N GLN A 306 -12.99 -2.47 24.03
CA GLN A 306 -12.88 -1.01 24.02
C GLN A 306 -14.00 -0.40 23.17
N LEU A 307 -14.62 0.67 23.66
CA LEU A 307 -15.68 1.38 22.98
C LEU A 307 -15.20 2.73 22.46
N HIS A 308 -15.27 2.93 21.15
CA HIS A 308 -15.04 4.23 20.53
C HIS A 308 -16.38 4.96 20.35
N VAL A 309 -16.76 5.72 21.38
CA VAL A 309 -18.08 6.39 21.45
C VAL A 309 -18.36 7.26 20.22
N ARG A 310 -17.36 8.01 19.73
CA ARG A 310 -17.52 8.96 18.62
C ARG A 310 -17.95 8.29 17.31
N THR A 311 -17.53 7.05 17.06
CA THR A 311 -17.86 6.32 15.82
C THR A 311 -18.87 5.21 16.06
N GLY A 312 -19.30 5.00 17.31
CA GLY A 312 -20.20 3.92 17.68
C GLY A 312 -19.63 2.52 17.43
N ARG A 313 -18.30 2.34 17.54
CA ARG A 313 -17.66 1.03 17.32
C ARG A 313 -17.23 0.39 18.62
N LEU A 314 -17.61 -0.87 18.82
CA LEU A 314 -17.11 -1.72 19.90
C LEU A 314 -16.08 -2.69 19.34
N ILE A 315 -14.86 -2.65 19.87
CA ILE A 315 -13.77 -3.55 19.49
C ILE A 315 -13.64 -4.60 20.59
N GLU A 316 -13.61 -5.86 20.19
CA GLU A 316 -13.42 -7.04 21.02
C GLU A 316 -12.15 -7.77 20.58
N LEU A 317 -11.31 -8.17 21.53
CA LEU A 317 -10.22 -9.12 21.28
C LEU A 317 -10.44 -10.36 22.14
N CYS A 318 -10.58 -11.51 21.48
CA CYS A 318 -10.71 -12.81 22.10
C CYS A 318 -10.07 -13.88 21.22
N ASP A 319 -9.28 -14.78 21.81
CA ASP A 319 -8.58 -15.88 21.12
C ASP A 319 -7.82 -15.43 19.86
N ASN A 320 -7.05 -14.34 19.98
CA ASN A 320 -6.27 -13.74 18.88
C ASN A 320 -7.11 -13.16 17.71
N ILE A 321 -8.44 -13.17 17.82
CA ILE A 321 -9.34 -12.60 16.82
C ILE A 321 -9.86 -11.27 17.33
N MET A 322 -9.56 -10.20 16.58
CA MET A 322 -10.10 -8.88 16.82
C MET A 322 -11.39 -8.69 16.03
N ARG A 323 -12.50 -8.51 16.73
CA ARG A 323 -13.83 -8.29 16.16
C ARG A 323 -14.24 -6.84 16.36
N THR A 324 -14.76 -6.22 15.31
CA THR A 324 -15.29 -4.85 15.36
C THR A 324 -16.80 -4.90 15.12
N TYR A 325 -17.58 -4.47 16.11
CA TYR A 325 -19.03 -4.34 16.03
C TYR A 325 -19.43 -2.90 15.78
N ASP A 326 -20.42 -2.71 14.91
CA ASP A 326 -21.09 -1.44 14.67
C ASP A 326 -22.34 -1.33 15.55
N LEU A 327 -22.33 -0.35 16.46
CA LEU A 327 -23.42 -0.08 17.39
C LEU A 327 -24.41 0.99 16.89
N THR A 328 -24.17 1.58 15.71
CA THR A 328 -25.01 2.67 15.19
C THR A 328 -26.38 2.19 14.70
N THR A 329 -26.46 0.92 14.33
CA THR A 329 -27.69 0.25 13.91
C THR A 329 -28.50 -0.25 15.12
N ALA A 330 -29.82 -0.42 14.95
CA ALA A 330 -30.72 -0.82 16.03
C ALA A 330 -30.40 -2.20 16.66
N VAL A 331 -29.68 -3.07 15.97
CA VAL A 331 -29.12 -4.32 16.52
C VAL A 331 -27.64 -4.34 16.15
N PRO A 332 -26.71 -4.46 17.11
CA PRO A 332 -25.28 -4.47 16.84
C PRO A 332 -24.89 -5.49 15.76
N ARG A 333 -24.12 -5.05 14.76
CA ARG A 333 -23.67 -5.91 13.66
C ARG A 333 -22.16 -6.12 13.72
N LEU A 334 -21.70 -7.35 13.48
CA LEU A 334 -20.29 -7.59 13.23
C LEU A 334 -19.92 -6.95 11.89
N ARG A 335 -18.98 -6.00 11.91
CA ARG A 335 -18.45 -5.34 10.71
C ARG A 335 -17.21 -6.07 10.19
N ASP A 336 -16.33 -6.46 11.10
CA ASP A 336 -15.05 -7.05 10.75
C ASP A 336 -14.56 -8.05 11.82
N ALA A 337 -13.82 -9.07 11.37
CA ALA A 337 -13.10 -10.03 12.19
C ALA A 337 -11.73 -10.29 11.56
N VAL A 338 -10.67 -9.97 12.30
CA VAL A 338 -9.28 -10.02 11.84
C VAL A 338 -8.49 -10.94 12.76
N ILE A 339 -7.73 -11.88 12.19
CA ILE A 339 -6.77 -12.68 12.94
C ILE A 339 -5.55 -11.79 13.18
N MET A 340 -5.25 -11.53 14.45
CA MET A 340 -4.09 -10.73 14.81
C MET A 340 -2.81 -11.57 14.67
N PRO A 341 -1.68 -10.97 14.28
CA PRO A 341 -0.41 -11.69 14.26
C PRO A 341 0.05 -12.03 15.68
N ASP A 342 0.78 -13.15 15.81
CA ASP A 342 1.53 -13.57 16.99
C ASP A 342 0.73 -13.82 18.28
N ALA A 343 -0.56 -14.17 18.21
CA ALA A 343 -1.39 -14.47 19.39
C ALA A 343 -1.48 -13.28 20.39
N SER A 344 -1.92 -12.13 19.88
CA SER A 344 -2.06 -10.89 20.65
C SER A 344 -2.93 -11.07 21.90
N SER A 345 -2.44 -10.59 23.04
CA SER A 345 -3.04 -10.79 24.37
C SER A 345 -3.82 -9.58 24.88
N SER A 346 -3.41 -8.38 24.49
CA SER A 346 -4.04 -7.11 24.86
C SER A 346 -3.93 -6.10 23.72
N PHE A 347 -4.79 -5.08 23.74
CA PHE A 347 -4.78 -4.03 22.72
C PHE A 347 -5.18 -2.67 23.30
N VAL A 348 -4.78 -1.61 22.59
CA VAL A 348 -5.24 -0.23 22.85
C VAL A 348 -5.50 0.50 21.54
N GLN A 349 -6.62 1.21 21.48
CA GLN A 349 -6.95 2.03 20.33
C GLN A 349 -6.09 3.30 20.26
N LEU A 350 -5.46 3.53 19.11
CA LEU A 350 -4.63 4.73 18.84
C LEU A 350 -5.42 5.82 18.12
N SER A 351 -6.28 5.44 17.19
CA SER A 351 -7.14 6.33 16.40
C SER A 351 -8.43 5.61 15.99
N GLU A 352 -9.29 6.26 15.20
CA GLU A 352 -10.50 5.61 14.66
C GLU A 352 -10.18 4.34 13.86
N HIS A 353 -9.07 4.34 13.14
CA HIS A 353 -8.72 3.29 12.18
C HIS A 353 -7.56 2.41 12.67
N SER A 354 -6.76 2.85 13.65
CA SER A 354 -5.55 2.16 14.07
C SER A 354 -5.61 1.67 15.51
N VAL A 355 -5.18 0.44 15.73
CA VAL A 355 -5.09 -0.23 17.03
C VAL A 355 -3.67 -0.76 17.23
N LEU A 356 -3.11 -0.57 18.42
CA LEU A 356 -1.88 -1.22 18.85
C LEU A 356 -2.25 -2.51 19.60
N SER A 357 -1.69 -3.64 19.18
CA SER A 357 -1.80 -4.92 19.89
C SER A 357 -0.44 -5.34 20.43
N LEU A 358 -0.48 -6.00 21.59
CA LEU A 358 0.70 -6.54 22.28
C LEU A 358 0.61 -8.06 22.31
N SER A 359 1.58 -8.70 21.67
CA SER A 359 1.85 -10.13 21.79
C SER A 359 3.11 -10.36 22.65
N PRO A 360 3.36 -11.60 23.09
CA PRO A 360 4.61 -11.93 23.78
C PRO A 360 5.87 -11.69 22.93
N LEU A 361 5.75 -11.67 21.60
CA LEU A 361 6.88 -11.61 20.67
C LEU A 361 6.99 -10.25 19.96
N ALA A 362 5.89 -9.50 19.82
CA ALA A 362 5.83 -8.30 18.99
C ALA A 362 4.77 -7.29 19.45
N LEU A 363 5.01 -6.03 19.12
CA LEU A 363 4.05 -4.94 19.12
C LEU A 363 3.64 -4.67 17.68
N THR A 364 2.34 -4.70 17.40
CA THR A 364 1.82 -4.53 16.05
C THR A 364 0.77 -3.43 16.01
N ILE A 365 0.94 -2.46 15.11
CA ILE A 365 -0.09 -1.47 14.79
C ILE A 365 -0.87 -1.98 13.59
N THR A 366 -2.17 -2.17 13.78
CA THR A 366 -3.08 -2.71 12.77
C THR A 366 -4.13 -1.68 12.41
N ASN A 367 -4.38 -1.52 11.10
CA ASN A 367 -5.53 -0.78 10.60
C ASN A 367 -6.76 -1.70 10.58
N ILE A 368 -7.73 -1.44 11.46
CA ILE A 368 -8.94 -2.25 11.60
C ILE A 368 -9.95 -2.05 10.46
N THR A 369 -9.82 -0.97 9.67
CA THR A 369 -10.77 -0.66 8.58
C THR A 369 -10.41 -1.37 7.28
N TYR A 370 -9.11 -1.44 6.97
CA TYR A 370 -8.61 -2.13 5.76
C TYR A 370 -7.84 -3.41 6.07
N ARG A 371 -7.85 -3.86 7.33
CA ARG A 371 -7.24 -5.11 7.79
C ARG A 371 -5.78 -5.21 7.42
N SER A 372 -4.98 -4.19 7.73
CA SER A 372 -3.58 -4.16 7.31
C SER A 372 -2.63 -3.86 8.45
N VAL A 373 -1.45 -4.50 8.42
CA VAL A 373 -0.36 -4.20 9.37
C VAL A 373 0.32 -2.92 8.92
N GLN A 374 0.34 -1.92 9.80
CA GLN A 374 0.92 -0.61 9.52
C GLN A 374 2.34 -0.48 10.06
N ALA A 375 2.63 -1.12 11.19
CA ALA A 375 3.96 -1.25 11.74
C ALA A 375 4.02 -2.49 12.64
N GLN A 376 5.19 -3.12 12.70
CA GLN A 376 5.47 -4.21 13.62
C GLN A 376 6.88 -4.00 14.18
N SER A 377 7.05 -4.23 15.47
CA SER A 377 8.34 -4.19 16.14
C SER A 377 8.47 -5.40 17.03
N ALA A 378 9.60 -6.10 16.94
CA ALA A 378 9.90 -7.22 17.80
C ALA A 378 10.12 -6.72 19.23
N VAL A 379 9.57 -7.46 20.19
CA VAL A 379 9.61 -7.08 21.59
C VAL A 379 10.51 -8.04 22.33
N THR A 380 11.72 -7.58 22.65
CA THR A 380 12.57 -8.22 23.66
C THR A 380 12.23 -7.59 25.02
N MET A 381 11.05 -7.89 25.56
CA MET A 381 10.78 -7.61 26.98
C MET A 381 11.60 -8.61 27.76
N GLU A 382 12.51 -8.14 28.62
CA GLU A 382 13.32 -9.02 29.46
C GLU A 382 12.37 -9.88 30.31
N SER A 383 12.22 -11.14 29.89
CA SER A 383 11.49 -12.13 30.66
C SER A 383 12.36 -12.43 31.87
N GLY A 384 12.07 -11.77 32.99
CA GLY A 384 12.68 -12.09 34.27
C GLY A 384 12.55 -13.59 34.50
N ALA A 385 13.68 -14.28 34.53
CA ALA A 385 13.73 -15.71 34.74
C ALA A 385 13.00 -16.06 36.06
N GLN A 386 12.19 -17.13 35.98
CA GLN A 386 11.50 -17.84 37.06
C GLN A 386 10.12 -17.29 37.51
N GLY A 387 9.08 -18.02 37.10
CA GLY A 387 7.84 -18.21 37.87
C GLY A 387 6.63 -17.38 37.42
N GLY A 388 5.63 -18.04 36.81
CA GLY A 388 4.21 -17.63 36.87
C GLY A 388 3.83 -16.24 36.35
N GLY A 389 4.49 -15.71 35.32
CA GLY A 389 4.28 -14.34 34.84
C GLY A 389 2.85 -14.05 34.35
N HIS A 390 2.26 -12.94 34.82
CA HIS A 390 0.99 -12.41 34.32
C HIS A 390 1.08 -12.06 32.83
N PRO A 391 -0.01 -12.24 32.06
CA PRO A 391 -0.01 -11.89 30.64
C PRO A 391 0.26 -10.39 30.45
N PRO A 392 1.07 -10.01 29.44
CA PRO A 392 1.39 -8.61 29.18
C PRO A 392 0.13 -7.82 28.82
N MET A 393 -0.07 -6.68 29.50
CA MET A 393 -1.29 -5.89 29.38
C MET A 393 -1.00 -4.46 28.91
N LEU A 394 -1.52 -4.10 27.74
CA LEU A 394 -1.65 -2.71 27.33
C LEU A 394 -2.72 -2.02 28.18
N LEU A 395 -2.33 -0.98 28.89
CA LEU A 395 -3.22 -0.20 29.73
C LEU A 395 -3.92 0.89 28.95
N THR A 396 -3.11 1.75 28.33
CA THR A 396 -3.66 2.97 27.76
C THR A 396 -2.72 3.71 26.81
N TYR A 397 -3.30 4.61 26.01
CA TYR A 397 -2.58 5.48 25.09
C TYR A 397 -2.78 6.96 25.46
N LEU A 398 -1.67 7.69 25.55
CA LEU A 398 -1.60 9.12 25.83
C LEU A 398 -1.35 9.88 24.53
N SER A 399 -2.42 10.24 23.83
CA SER A 399 -2.36 10.90 22.52
C SER A 399 -1.59 12.23 22.50
N LYS A 400 -1.45 12.92 23.65
CA LYS A 400 -0.67 14.16 23.74
C LYS A 400 0.85 13.94 23.62
N LEU A 401 1.33 12.76 24.01
CA LEU A 401 2.75 12.40 23.98
C LEU A 401 3.04 11.34 22.91
N ASP A 402 2.01 10.86 22.22
CA ASP A 402 2.06 9.66 21.38
C ASP A 402 2.70 8.45 22.09
N LEU A 403 2.35 8.26 23.36
CA LEU A 403 2.94 7.26 24.24
C LEU A 403 1.91 6.20 24.65
N ALA A 404 2.16 4.93 24.38
CA ALA A 404 1.38 3.82 24.91
C ALA A 404 2.02 3.25 26.18
N ILE A 405 1.21 2.81 27.13
CA ILE A 405 1.64 2.31 28.44
C ILE A 405 1.21 0.85 28.57
N ALA A 406 2.15 -0.01 28.98
CA ALA A 406 1.92 -1.41 29.23
C ALA A 406 2.43 -1.82 30.61
N ILE A 407 1.83 -2.84 31.21
CA ILE A 407 2.40 -3.58 32.34
C ILE A 407 2.80 -4.95 31.83
N VAL A 408 4.07 -5.32 32.03
CA VAL A 408 4.58 -6.66 31.72
C VAL A 408 5.31 -7.17 32.96
N ASN A 409 4.89 -8.34 33.45
CA ASN A 409 5.30 -8.87 34.74
C ASN A 409 5.03 -7.86 35.86
N ASN A 410 6.09 -7.27 36.44
CA ASN A 410 6.02 -6.27 37.49
C ASN A 410 6.59 -4.91 37.03
N THR A 411 6.64 -4.63 35.74
CA THR A 411 7.26 -3.40 35.23
C THR A 411 6.29 -2.64 34.34
N ILE A 412 6.21 -1.32 34.54
CA ILE A 412 5.50 -0.40 33.65
C ILE A 412 6.44 -0.01 32.51
N TYR A 413 6.00 -0.22 31.28
CA TYR A 413 6.70 0.17 30.06
C TYR A 413 6.00 1.34 29.37
N SER A 414 6.80 2.26 28.84
CA SER A 414 6.38 3.27 27.87
C SER A 414 6.82 2.88 26.47
N ILE A 415 5.91 2.98 25.51
CA ILE A 415 6.14 2.66 24.10
C ILE A 415 5.85 3.93 23.30
N GLN A 416 6.90 4.57 22.79
CA GLN A 416 6.76 5.76 21.95
C GLN A 416 6.30 5.35 20.54
N ILE A 417 5.24 5.99 20.06
CA ILE A 417 4.65 5.75 18.74
C ILE A 417 4.85 7.02 17.92
N GLU A 418 5.69 6.97 16.90
CA GLU A 418 5.87 8.13 16.04
C GLU A 418 4.90 8.07 14.86
N ARG A 419 4.20 9.19 14.66
CA ARG A 419 3.31 9.42 13.52
C ARG A 419 3.96 10.44 12.60
N HIS A 420 4.10 10.13 11.31
CA HIS A 420 4.56 11.12 10.34
C HIS A 420 3.52 12.25 10.19
N LYS A 421 3.84 13.43 10.76
CA LYS A 421 2.97 14.63 10.82
C LYS A 421 2.54 15.20 9.46
N ALA A 422 3.06 14.68 8.35
CA ALA A 422 2.78 15.19 7.01
C ALA A 422 1.39 14.80 6.45
N SER A 423 0.69 13.81 7.03
CA SER A 423 -0.65 13.41 6.56
C SER A 423 -1.71 13.63 7.63
N SER A 424 -2.56 14.65 7.43
CA SER A 424 -3.82 14.83 8.16
C SER A 424 -4.86 13.73 7.86
N LYS A 425 -4.58 12.81 6.92
CA LYS A 425 -5.50 11.75 6.48
C LYS A 425 -4.86 10.40 6.83
N GLU A 426 -5.12 9.93 8.04
CA GLU A 426 -4.82 8.56 8.46
C GLU A 426 -5.92 7.61 7.97
N GLY A 427 -5.55 6.38 7.59
CA GLY A 427 -6.51 5.34 7.22
C GLY A 427 -7.06 5.50 5.81
N LEU A 428 -6.19 5.72 4.81
CA LEU A 428 -6.57 5.62 3.40
C LEU A 428 -6.35 4.19 2.91
N LEU A 429 -7.13 3.77 1.90
CA LEU A 429 -6.94 2.46 1.27
C LEU A 429 -5.52 2.29 0.72
N ILE A 430 -4.92 3.38 0.21
CA ILE A 430 -3.56 3.35 -0.36
C ILE A 430 -2.53 2.87 0.67
N ASP A 431 -2.78 3.12 1.96
CA ASP A 431 -1.87 2.76 3.06
C ASP A 431 -1.99 1.27 3.44
N ALA A 432 -2.99 0.58 2.90
CA ALA A 432 -3.29 -0.82 3.21
C ALA A 432 -2.96 -1.80 2.07
N ILE A 433 -2.75 -1.31 0.84
CA ILE A 433 -2.44 -2.16 -0.31
C ILE A 433 -1.11 -2.88 -0.07
N GLY A 434 -1.09 -4.20 -0.23
CA GLY A 434 0.09 -5.05 -0.04
C GLY A 434 0.42 -5.41 1.41
N ARG A 435 -0.38 -4.97 2.39
CA ARG A 435 -0.12 -5.17 3.84
C ARG A 435 -1.25 -5.91 4.57
N GLY A 436 -2.09 -6.64 3.83
CA GLY A 436 -3.32 -7.25 4.35
C GLY A 436 -3.10 -8.40 5.33
N LEU A 437 -3.99 -8.52 6.32
CA LEU A 437 -4.09 -9.63 7.27
C LEU A 437 -5.04 -10.71 6.75
N SER A 438 -4.77 -11.97 7.13
CA SER A 438 -5.60 -13.12 6.75
C SER A 438 -7.01 -13.02 7.36
N LYS A 439 -8.03 -13.43 6.60
CA LYS A 439 -9.42 -13.51 7.09
C LYS A 439 -9.60 -14.82 7.87
N ALA A 440 -10.39 -14.76 8.95
CA ALA A 440 -10.87 -15.96 9.63
C ALA A 440 -11.95 -16.70 8.84
N ASP A 441 -12.65 -16.00 7.93
CA ASP A 441 -13.65 -16.64 7.07
C ASP A 441 -12.98 -17.34 5.89
N HIS A 442 -13.25 -18.64 5.76
CA HIS A 442 -13.03 -19.40 4.55
C HIS A 442 -13.69 -18.65 3.37
N LEU A 443 -12.95 -18.50 2.27
CA LEU A 443 -13.54 -18.07 1.01
C LEU A 443 -14.78 -18.94 0.74
N PRO A 444 -15.95 -18.38 0.41
CA PRO A 444 -17.10 -19.18 0.02
C PRO A 444 -16.68 -20.12 -1.11
N ALA A 445 -17.00 -21.40 -0.99
CA ALA A 445 -16.71 -22.41 -2.00
C ALA A 445 -17.30 -22.06 -3.38
N ASP A 446 -18.31 -21.18 -3.41
CA ASP A 446 -19.04 -20.76 -4.61
C ASP A 446 -18.62 -19.37 -5.12
N LEU A 447 -17.31 -19.14 -5.28
CA LEU A 447 -16.87 -18.07 -6.17
C LEU A 447 -17.06 -18.55 -7.62
N PRO A 448 -17.77 -17.79 -8.48
CA PRO A 448 -17.93 -18.17 -9.88
C PRO A 448 -16.56 -18.34 -10.52
N GLN A 449 -16.35 -19.45 -11.23
CA GLN A 449 -15.11 -19.74 -11.95
C GLN A 449 -14.74 -18.52 -12.81
N ARG A 450 -13.68 -17.82 -12.40
CA ARG A 450 -13.18 -16.67 -13.14
C ARG A 450 -12.69 -17.15 -14.51
N ARG A 451 -13.39 -16.75 -15.57
CA ARG A 451 -12.88 -16.83 -16.94
C ARG A 451 -11.69 -15.88 -17.08
N GLY A 452 -10.49 -16.41 -16.85
CA GLY A 452 -9.21 -15.72 -17.01
C GLY A 452 -8.10 -16.75 -17.17
N LYS A 453 -6.95 -16.35 -17.75
CA LYS A 453 -5.81 -17.23 -18.05
C LYS A 453 -5.49 -18.14 -16.85
N ALA A 454 -5.37 -19.45 -17.09
CA ALA A 454 -5.28 -20.53 -16.10
C ALA A 454 -4.14 -20.39 -15.06
N ALA A 455 -3.16 -19.52 -15.30
CA ALA A 455 -2.02 -19.28 -14.41
C ALA A 455 -2.46 -18.75 -13.03
N PHE A 456 -3.39 -17.79 -12.98
CA PHE A 456 -3.83 -17.18 -11.72
C PHE A 456 -4.78 -18.07 -10.92
N SER A 457 -5.38 -19.09 -11.54
CA SER A 457 -6.21 -20.07 -10.84
C SER A 457 -5.42 -21.22 -10.22
N LYS A 458 -4.17 -21.46 -10.66
CA LYS A 458 -3.38 -22.64 -10.27
C LYS A 458 -2.22 -22.33 -9.32
N TYR A 459 -1.60 -21.16 -9.44
CA TYR A 459 -0.32 -20.88 -8.79
C TYR A 459 -0.35 -19.70 -7.80
N LEU A 460 -1.54 -19.24 -7.39
CA LEU A 460 -1.67 -18.16 -6.39
C LEU A 460 -1.67 -18.72 -4.95
N PRO A 461 -1.10 -17.99 -3.98
CA PRO A 461 -1.27 -18.29 -2.56
C PRO A 461 -2.77 -18.41 -2.20
N GLY A 462 -3.17 -19.55 -1.64
CA GLY A 462 -4.58 -19.89 -1.36
C GLY A 462 -5.27 -20.79 -2.40
N THR A 463 -4.66 -21.01 -3.57
CA THR A 463 -5.13 -22.00 -4.58
C THR A 463 -4.33 -23.31 -4.56
N LEU A 464 -3.21 -23.34 -3.82
CA LEU A 464 -2.31 -24.48 -3.72
C LEU A 464 -2.77 -25.44 -2.61
N THR A 465 -2.68 -26.74 -2.85
CA THR A 465 -2.95 -27.77 -1.85
C THR A 465 -1.70 -28.05 -1.01
N ASP A 466 -1.89 -28.36 0.27
CA ASP A 466 -0.77 -28.76 1.16
C ASP A 466 0.01 -29.98 0.62
N ALA A 467 -0.68 -30.87 -0.10
CA ALA A 467 -0.06 -32.02 -0.76
C ALA A 467 0.95 -31.60 -1.84
N TYR A 468 0.60 -30.62 -2.68
CA TYR A 468 1.49 -30.10 -3.71
C TYR A 468 2.73 -29.43 -3.10
N VAL A 469 2.57 -28.66 -2.02
CA VAL A 469 3.70 -28.00 -1.36
C VAL A 469 4.69 -29.02 -0.80
N LYS A 470 4.19 -30.10 -0.15
CA LYS A 470 5.05 -31.18 0.34
C LYS A 470 5.79 -31.89 -0.80
N GLN A 471 5.10 -32.21 -1.89
CA GLN A 471 5.72 -32.83 -3.05
C GLN A 471 6.80 -31.93 -3.66
N SER A 472 6.53 -30.62 -3.79
CA SER A 472 7.52 -29.68 -4.35
C SER A 472 8.79 -29.57 -3.52
N LEU A 473 8.73 -29.77 -2.19
CA LEU A 473 9.92 -29.76 -1.34
C LEU A 473 10.77 -31.01 -1.54
N VAL A 474 10.15 -32.18 -1.67
CA VAL A 474 10.86 -33.44 -1.96
C VAL A 474 11.57 -33.35 -3.32
N GLU A 475 10.87 -32.85 -4.33
CA GLU A 475 11.44 -32.69 -5.68
C GLU A 475 12.60 -31.65 -5.72
N VAL A 476 12.59 -30.64 -4.84
CA VAL A 476 13.72 -29.71 -4.68
C VAL A 476 14.93 -30.42 -4.07
N GLU A 477 14.73 -31.28 -3.08
CA GLU A 477 15.81 -32.10 -2.50
C GLU A 477 16.41 -33.05 -3.55
N GLU A 478 15.58 -33.70 -4.37
CA GLU A 478 16.04 -34.57 -5.47
C GLU A 478 16.89 -33.81 -6.51
N MET A 479 16.49 -32.59 -6.88
CA MET A 479 17.25 -31.74 -7.81
C MET A 479 18.56 -31.23 -7.19
N ASP A 480 18.56 -30.88 -5.91
CA ASP A 480 19.77 -30.48 -5.18
C ASP A 480 20.76 -31.66 -5.03
N ASP A 481 20.26 -32.87 -4.82
CA ASP A 481 21.08 -34.09 -4.79
C ASP A 481 21.73 -34.38 -6.15
N ALA A 482 21.00 -34.18 -7.25
CA ALA A 482 21.54 -34.32 -8.61
C ALA A 482 22.65 -33.30 -8.90
N LEU A 483 22.44 -32.03 -8.51
CA LEU A 483 23.49 -31.00 -8.59
C LEU A 483 24.70 -31.33 -7.71
N GLY A 484 24.48 -31.86 -6.50
CA GLY A 484 25.54 -32.31 -5.59
C GLY A 484 26.37 -33.48 -6.14
N GLN A 485 25.76 -34.32 -6.97
CA GLN A 485 26.43 -35.42 -7.70
C GLN A 485 27.06 -34.98 -9.03
N ASN A 486 26.93 -33.69 -9.38
CA ASN A 486 27.33 -33.11 -10.67
C ASN A 486 26.63 -33.75 -11.88
N ASP A 487 25.43 -34.30 -11.69
CA ASP A 487 24.58 -34.84 -12.75
C ASP A 487 23.67 -33.73 -13.31
N LEU A 488 24.25 -32.90 -14.20
CA LEU A 488 23.54 -31.81 -14.86
C LEU A 488 22.42 -32.30 -15.79
N LYS A 489 22.55 -33.53 -16.30
CA LYS A 489 21.59 -34.12 -17.24
C LYS A 489 20.27 -34.44 -16.53
N GLU A 490 20.34 -35.08 -15.38
CA GLU A 490 19.15 -35.37 -14.58
C GLU A 490 18.52 -34.10 -14.00
N PHE A 491 19.35 -33.16 -13.54
CA PHE A 491 18.88 -31.84 -13.09
C PHE A 491 18.06 -31.11 -14.17
N GLU A 492 18.59 -30.99 -15.39
CA GLU A 492 17.90 -30.29 -16.48
C GLU A 492 16.65 -31.05 -16.96
N ARG A 493 16.67 -32.39 -16.95
CA ARG A 493 15.50 -33.21 -17.30
C ARG A 493 14.33 -32.97 -16.34
N LEU A 494 14.61 -32.93 -15.04
CA LEU A 494 13.61 -32.64 -14.01
C LEU A 494 13.08 -31.19 -14.14
N LEU A 495 13.96 -30.24 -14.43
CA LEU A 495 13.59 -28.82 -14.59
C LEU A 495 12.72 -28.60 -15.85
N ALA A 496 13.06 -29.22 -16.98
CA ALA A 496 12.29 -29.16 -18.22
C ALA A 496 10.85 -29.65 -18.02
N ALA A 497 10.66 -30.74 -17.26
CA ALA A 497 9.35 -31.26 -16.91
C ALA A 497 8.49 -30.25 -16.11
N LYS A 498 9.11 -29.45 -15.23
CA LYS A 498 8.42 -28.39 -14.47
C LYS A 498 8.12 -27.15 -15.31
N PHE A 499 8.98 -26.85 -16.27
CA PHE A 499 8.80 -25.75 -17.22
C PHE A 499 7.85 -26.09 -18.37
N GLY A 500 7.49 -27.37 -18.53
CA GLY A 500 6.67 -27.84 -19.63
C GLY A 500 7.39 -27.75 -20.97
N VAL A 501 8.72 -27.87 -20.95
CA VAL A 501 9.59 -27.90 -22.13
C VAL A 501 9.75 -29.36 -22.55
N THR A 502 9.61 -29.63 -23.84
CA THR A 502 9.81 -30.95 -24.44
C THR A 502 11.29 -31.19 -24.73
N ILE A 503 11.77 -32.40 -24.48
CA ILE A 503 13.15 -32.83 -24.72
C ILE A 503 13.17 -33.69 -25.99
N ASP A 504 14.11 -33.44 -26.89
CA ASP A 504 14.31 -34.27 -28.09
C ASP A 504 15.12 -35.52 -27.75
N GLU A 505 14.47 -36.69 -27.75
CA GLU A 505 15.12 -37.98 -27.46
C GLU A 505 15.74 -38.66 -28.71
N SER A 506 15.82 -37.95 -29.85
CA SER A 506 16.25 -38.53 -31.14
C SER A 506 17.76 -38.58 -31.37
N THR A 507 18.56 -37.95 -30.52
CA THR A 507 20.03 -38.00 -30.56
C THR A 507 20.49 -39.28 -29.85
N GLN A 508 21.11 -40.21 -30.60
CA GLN A 508 21.71 -41.42 -30.02
C GLN A 508 22.70 -41.03 -28.91
N PRO A 509 22.77 -41.80 -27.79
CA PRO A 509 23.74 -41.54 -26.75
C PRO A 509 25.15 -41.73 -27.32
N GLN A 510 25.85 -40.64 -27.61
CA GLN A 510 27.31 -40.67 -27.66
C GLN A 510 27.80 -40.71 -26.21
N ASP A 511 28.79 -41.55 -25.95
CA ASP A 511 29.36 -41.95 -24.64
C ASP A 511 29.99 -40.81 -23.79
N ASP A 512 29.65 -39.53 -24.01
CA ASP A 512 30.06 -38.45 -23.11
C ASP A 512 28.96 -38.21 -22.05
N ASP A 513 29.23 -38.72 -20.84
CA ASP A 513 28.44 -38.62 -19.60
C ASP A 513 28.16 -37.16 -19.13
N THR A 514 28.59 -36.15 -19.89
CA THR A 514 28.51 -34.72 -19.53
C THR A 514 27.61 -33.88 -20.44
N THR A 515 26.93 -34.48 -21.41
CA THR A 515 26.08 -33.74 -22.37
C THR A 515 24.68 -33.45 -21.80
N THR A 516 24.32 -32.16 -21.77
CA THR A 516 23.00 -31.67 -21.35
C THR A 516 21.91 -32.10 -22.35
N PRO A 517 20.65 -32.31 -21.90
CA PRO A 517 19.56 -32.70 -22.79
C PRO A 517 19.20 -31.60 -23.81
N ASP A 518 18.86 -31.99 -25.05
CA ASP A 518 18.42 -31.06 -26.08
C ASP A 518 16.98 -30.57 -25.82
N TRP A 519 16.82 -29.31 -25.41
CA TRP A 519 15.51 -28.69 -25.17
C TRP A 519 14.91 -28.17 -26.48
N GLN A 520 13.62 -28.42 -26.70
CA GLN A 520 12.90 -27.83 -27.83
C GLN A 520 12.57 -26.35 -27.56
N TRP A 521 13.21 -25.47 -28.33
CA TRP A 521 13.03 -24.02 -28.20
C TRP A 521 11.85 -23.51 -29.04
N LEU A 522 11.02 -22.65 -28.44
CA LEU A 522 9.91 -21.98 -29.12
C LEU A 522 10.33 -20.58 -29.58
N GLU A 523 10.00 -20.22 -30.82
CA GLU A 523 10.37 -18.93 -31.43
C GLU A 523 9.76 -17.70 -30.74
N ARG A 524 8.61 -17.88 -30.06
CA ARG A 524 7.88 -16.77 -29.42
C ARG A 524 7.86 -16.94 -27.91
N PRO A 525 8.30 -15.93 -27.12
CA PRO A 525 8.23 -15.97 -25.65
C PRO A 525 6.80 -16.22 -25.12
N SER A 526 5.79 -15.73 -25.85
CA SER A 526 4.38 -15.91 -25.52
C SER A 526 3.83 -17.33 -25.74
N ALA A 527 4.59 -18.20 -26.40
CA ALA A 527 4.22 -19.59 -26.66
C ALA A 527 4.60 -20.54 -25.50
N TYR A 528 5.51 -20.12 -24.61
CA TYR A 528 5.86 -20.90 -23.43
C TYR A 528 4.67 -21.03 -22.46
N ALA A 529 4.56 -22.19 -21.82
CA ALA A 529 3.52 -22.48 -20.85
C ALA A 529 3.66 -21.60 -19.59
N ALA A 530 2.55 -21.39 -18.88
CA ALA A 530 2.59 -20.71 -17.59
C ALA A 530 3.15 -21.63 -16.50
N VAL A 531 4.30 -21.25 -15.95
CA VAL A 531 5.04 -21.99 -14.92
C VAL A 531 4.76 -21.43 -13.51
N ASP A 532 4.85 -22.29 -12.49
CA ASP A 532 4.87 -21.86 -11.10
C ASP A 532 6.13 -21.03 -10.80
N ARG A 533 5.93 -19.82 -10.26
CA ARG A 533 7.01 -18.89 -9.92
C ARG A 533 8.06 -19.51 -9.00
N ARG A 534 7.71 -20.49 -8.16
CA ARG A 534 8.66 -21.14 -7.24
C ARG A 534 9.78 -21.86 -7.98
N TRP A 535 9.46 -22.57 -9.05
CA TRP A 535 10.45 -23.26 -9.89
C TRP A 535 11.36 -22.27 -10.62
N VAL A 536 10.80 -21.12 -11.03
CA VAL A 536 11.59 -20.02 -11.60
C VAL A 536 12.58 -19.46 -10.58
N LEU A 537 12.14 -19.20 -9.34
CA LEU A 537 13.03 -18.71 -8.29
C LEU A 537 14.11 -19.73 -7.90
N TYR A 538 13.73 -21.01 -7.82
CA TYR A 538 14.67 -22.10 -7.58
C TYR A 538 15.73 -22.18 -8.68
N ALA A 539 15.33 -22.17 -9.95
CA ALA A 539 16.27 -22.17 -11.08
C ALA A 539 17.22 -20.97 -11.04
N ILE A 540 16.72 -19.76 -10.77
CA ILE A 540 17.56 -18.56 -10.63
C ILE A 540 18.58 -18.72 -9.49
N SER A 541 18.17 -19.31 -8.36
CA SER A 541 19.06 -19.54 -7.20
C SER A 541 20.16 -20.58 -7.41
N ARG A 542 20.08 -21.36 -8.50
CA ARG A 542 21.07 -22.38 -8.87
C ARG A 542 21.91 -21.97 -10.07
N VAL A 543 21.32 -21.27 -11.03
CA VAL A 543 22.05 -20.72 -12.19
C VAL A 543 22.97 -19.57 -11.77
N PHE A 544 22.56 -18.76 -10.79
CA PHE A 544 23.35 -17.66 -10.24
C PHE A 544 23.73 -17.91 -8.79
N SER A 545 24.83 -17.31 -8.35
CA SER A 545 25.21 -17.20 -6.94
C SER A 545 25.51 -15.74 -6.58
N VAL A 546 25.36 -15.39 -5.31
CA VAL A 546 25.68 -14.05 -4.80
C VAL A 546 26.83 -14.14 -3.81
N ASP A 547 27.97 -13.54 -4.15
CA ASP A 547 29.09 -13.37 -3.22
C ASP A 547 28.93 -12.07 -2.44
N VAL A 548 28.64 -12.16 -1.14
CA VAL A 548 28.68 -11.00 -0.23
C VAL A 548 30.13 -10.84 0.26
N LYS A 549 30.98 -10.17 -0.53
CA LYS A 549 32.34 -9.82 -0.07
C LYS A 549 32.29 -8.63 0.90
N ASP A 550 33.17 -8.67 1.92
CA ASP A 550 33.23 -7.78 3.09
C ASP A 550 32.98 -6.28 2.82
N VAL A 551 32.15 -5.69 3.71
CA VAL A 551 31.98 -4.32 4.28
C VAL A 551 32.41 -3.06 3.50
N ASN A 552 33.26 -3.12 2.48
CA ASN A 552 33.79 -1.98 1.74
C ASN A 552 33.33 -1.87 0.27
N ASN A 553 32.63 -2.87 -0.29
CA ASN A 553 32.06 -2.78 -1.64
C ASN A 553 30.52 -2.80 -1.58
N ASP A 554 29.90 -1.68 -1.95
CA ASP A 554 28.43 -1.46 -1.97
C ASP A 554 27.68 -2.28 -3.06
N CYS A 555 28.34 -3.25 -3.70
CA CYS A 555 27.78 -4.00 -4.84
C CYS A 555 27.75 -5.51 -4.56
N PRO A 556 26.58 -6.16 -4.58
CA PRO A 556 26.51 -7.62 -4.58
C PRO A 556 27.13 -8.17 -5.87
N ALA A 557 28.08 -9.11 -5.75
CA ALA A 557 28.65 -9.79 -6.91
C ALA A 557 27.76 -10.98 -7.26
N LEU A 558 26.85 -10.78 -8.22
CA LEU A 558 26.08 -11.85 -8.85
C LEU A 558 26.98 -12.56 -9.88
N ASN A 559 27.25 -13.84 -9.67
CA ASN A 559 28.07 -14.66 -10.57
C ASN A 559 27.21 -15.73 -11.25
N CYS A 560 27.43 -15.99 -12.53
CA CYS A 560 26.79 -17.10 -13.24
C CYS A 560 27.55 -18.40 -12.97
N VAL A 561 26.94 -19.34 -12.24
CA VAL A 561 27.55 -20.63 -11.87
C VAL A 561 27.38 -21.66 -12.99
N LEU A 562 26.27 -21.59 -13.73
CA LEU A 562 25.92 -22.53 -14.80
C LEU A 562 25.79 -21.79 -16.15
N PRO A 563 26.89 -21.32 -16.77
CA PRO A 563 26.86 -20.54 -18.00
C PRO A 563 26.40 -21.34 -19.24
N GLU A 564 26.68 -22.65 -19.27
CA GLU A 564 26.35 -23.52 -20.41
C GLU A 564 25.03 -24.28 -20.23
N SER A 565 24.23 -23.94 -19.21
CA SER A 565 22.98 -24.67 -18.91
C SER A 565 21.80 -24.19 -19.75
N ASN A 566 20.98 -25.15 -20.20
CA ASN A 566 19.70 -24.86 -20.86
C ASN A 566 18.73 -24.12 -19.93
N ALA A 567 18.88 -24.27 -18.61
CA ALA A 567 18.10 -23.51 -17.65
C ALA A 567 18.34 -21.99 -17.76
N LEU A 568 19.58 -21.55 -18.00
CA LEU A 568 19.90 -20.13 -18.22
C LEU A 568 19.24 -19.61 -19.49
N LEU A 569 19.39 -20.35 -20.61
CA LEU A 569 18.79 -20.00 -21.89
C LEU A 569 17.26 -19.88 -21.77
N TYR A 570 16.62 -20.82 -21.09
CA TYR A 570 15.18 -20.77 -20.83
C TYR A 570 14.76 -19.56 -19.99
N LEU A 571 15.48 -19.27 -18.90
CA LEU A 571 15.17 -18.11 -18.06
C LEU A 571 15.22 -16.80 -18.86
N VAL A 572 16.12 -16.71 -19.85
CA VAL A 572 16.24 -15.57 -20.77
C VAL A 572 15.13 -15.57 -21.82
N VAL A 573 14.95 -16.65 -22.58
CA VAL A 573 14.00 -16.72 -23.71
C VAL A 573 12.53 -16.71 -23.25
N ALA A 574 12.23 -17.23 -22.06
CA ALA A 574 10.90 -17.15 -21.45
C ALA A 574 10.65 -15.82 -20.71
N GLY A 575 11.66 -14.95 -20.59
CA GLY A 575 11.53 -13.63 -19.97
C GLY A 575 11.35 -13.66 -18.45
N HIS A 576 11.95 -14.64 -17.78
CA HIS A 576 11.86 -14.85 -16.33
C HIS A 576 12.95 -14.15 -15.52
N LEU A 577 14.04 -13.74 -16.19
CA LEU A 577 15.19 -13.08 -15.60
C LEU A 577 14.90 -11.59 -15.27
N THR A 578 13.94 -11.32 -14.38
CA THR A 578 13.65 -9.94 -13.92
C THR A 578 14.37 -9.62 -12.62
N LEU A 579 14.72 -8.34 -12.39
CA LEU A 579 15.29 -7.90 -11.10
C LEU A 579 14.43 -8.32 -9.89
N SER A 580 13.10 -8.27 -10.05
CA SER A 580 12.16 -8.71 -9.01
C SER A 580 12.18 -10.20 -8.72
N ASN A 581 12.54 -11.05 -9.69
CA ASN A 581 12.70 -12.47 -9.47
C ASN A 581 14.08 -12.78 -8.88
N ILE A 582 15.13 -12.06 -9.29
CA ILE A 582 16.47 -12.19 -8.70
C ILE A 582 16.43 -11.82 -7.20
N LEU A 583 15.85 -10.68 -6.85
CA LEU A 583 15.70 -10.27 -5.43
C LEU A 583 14.86 -11.26 -4.63
N ALA A 584 13.83 -11.85 -5.24
CA ALA A 584 12.99 -12.84 -4.58
C ALA A 584 13.71 -14.19 -4.39
N ALA A 585 14.57 -14.59 -5.34
CA ALA A 585 15.37 -15.80 -5.25
C ALA A 585 16.43 -15.69 -4.15
N PHE A 586 17.10 -14.53 -4.04
CA PHE A 586 18.14 -14.27 -3.05
C PHE A 586 17.66 -13.46 -1.84
N ARG A 587 16.37 -13.55 -1.47
CA ARG A 587 15.78 -12.71 -0.40
C ARG A 587 16.47 -12.85 0.97
N SER A 588 17.08 -13.99 1.25
CA SER A 588 17.86 -14.24 2.47
C SER A 588 19.20 -13.49 2.48
N GLU A 589 19.79 -13.28 1.31
CA GLU A 589 21.15 -12.72 1.12
C GLU A 589 21.10 -11.23 0.72
N LEU A 590 20.14 -10.85 -0.13
CA LEU A 590 19.88 -9.50 -0.59
C LEU A 590 18.72 -8.89 0.22
N LYS A 591 19.04 -8.06 1.22
CA LYS A 591 18.03 -7.25 1.92
C LYS A 591 17.67 -6.04 1.04
N GLU A 592 16.37 -5.86 0.75
CA GLU A 592 15.85 -4.77 -0.12
C GLU A 592 16.29 -3.36 0.29
N ALA A 593 16.68 -3.14 1.55
CA ALA A 593 17.12 -1.83 2.05
C ALA A 593 18.58 -1.49 1.73
N ASP A 594 19.43 -2.51 1.48
CA ASP A 594 20.88 -2.35 1.40
C ASP A 594 21.44 -2.54 -0.03
N VAL A 595 20.60 -2.94 -1.00
CA VAL A 595 21.04 -3.29 -2.36
C VAL A 595 20.68 -2.22 -3.38
N SER A 596 21.69 -1.69 -4.07
CA SER A 596 21.47 -0.83 -5.23
C SER A 596 20.93 -1.64 -6.42
N LEU A 597 19.65 -1.42 -6.77
CA LEU A 597 19.02 -2.02 -7.96
C LEU A 597 19.78 -1.69 -9.26
N PHE A 598 20.42 -0.52 -9.30
CA PHE A 598 21.26 -0.11 -10.41
C PHE A 598 22.48 -1.03 -10.56
N ALA A 599 23.21 -1.25 -9.46
CA ALA A 599 24.40 -2.10 -9.48
C ALA A 599 24.05 -3.56 -9.83
N LEU A 600 22.94 -4.07 -9.30
CA LEU A 600 22.48 -5.42 -9.61
C LEU A 600 22.11 -5.58 -11.09
N ALA A 601 21.44 -4.58 -11.68
CA ALA A 601 21.12 -4.57 -13.10
C ALA A 601 22.36 -4.51 -13.98
N ASP A 602 23.35 -3.70 -13.60
CA ASP A 602 24.61 -3.58 -14.34
C ASP A 602 25.37 -4.91 -14.32
N VAL A 603 25.56 -5.50 -13.13
CA VAL A 603 26.20 -6.81 -12.99
C VAL A 603 25.48 -7.87 -13.82
N LEU A 604 24.14 -7.92 -13.81
CA LEU A 604 23.38 -8.88 -14.60
C LEU A 604 23.65 -8.75 -16.10
N VAL A 605 23.64 -7.52 -16.64
CA VAL A 605 23.94 -7.27 -18.06
C VAL A 605 25.37 -7.68 -18.39
N GLN A 606 26.34 -7.34 -17.53
CA GLN A 606 27.74 -7.73 -17.73
C GLN A 606 27.94 -9.24 -17.68
N GLN A 607 27.23 -9.96 -16.80
CA GLN A 607 27.28 -11.43 -16.74
C GLN A 607 26.74 -12.05 -18.04
N LEU A 608 25.62 -11.57 -18.56
CA LEU A 608 25.05 -12.08 -19.82
C LEU A 608 26.00 -11.84 -21.01
N VAL A 609 26.66 -10.69 -21.07
CA VAL A 609 27.67 -10.39 -22.10
C VAL A 609 28.93 -11.22 -21.93
N GLY A 610 29.32 -11.53 -20.69
CA GLY A 610 30.43 -12.44 -20.40
C GLY A 610 30.16 -13.89 -20.82
N VAL A 611 28.91 -14.35 -20.72
CA VAL A 611 28.48 -15.68 -21.17
C VAL A 611 28.41 -15.75 -22.69
N ASP A 612 27.84 -14.74 -23.35
CA ASP A 612 27.74 -14.67 -24.80
C ASP A 612 28.29 -13.35 -25.37
N PRO A 613 29.58 -13.33 -25.78
CA PRO A 613 30.18 -12.18 -26.44
C PRO A 613 29.57 -11.81 -27.80
N ALA A 614 28.80 -12.72 -28.44
CA ALA A 614 28.10 -12.44 -29.69
C ALA A 614 26.81 -11.62 -29.49
N LEU A 615 26.37 -11.45 -28.23
CA LEU A 615 25.22 -10.65 -27.81
C LEU A 615 23.85 -11.21 -28.27
N GLU A 616 23.78 -12.45 -28.75
CA GLU A 616 22.53 -13.10 -29.16
C GLU A 616 21.64 -13.41 -27.94
N LEU A 617 22.27 -13.81 -26.83
CA LEU A 617 21.60 -14.00 -25.55
C LEU A 617 21.03 -12.67 -25.03
N LEU A 618 21.77 -11.58 -25.21
CA LEU A 618 21.31 -10.24 -24.82
C LEU A 618 20.13 -9.77 -25.68
N MET A 619 20.10 -10.15 -26.96
CA MET A 619 18.97 -9.88 -27.87
C MET A 619 17.72 -10.66 -27.48
N SER A 620 17.91 -11.93 -27.08
CA SER A 620 16.84 -12.76 -26.53
C SER A 620 16.31 -12.18 -25.20
N TYR A 621 17.21 -11.70 -24.34
CA TYR A 621 16.86 -11.03 -23.09
C TYR A 621 16.04 -9.76 -23.32
N LEU A 622 16.50 -8.90 -24.23
CA LEU A 622 15.82 -7.66 -24.60
C LEU A 622 14.44 -7.93 -25.21
N SER A 623 14.29 -8.94 -26.05
CA SER A 623 13.02 -9.24 -26.71
C SER A 623 12.00 -9.89 -25.77
N ALA A 624 12.42 -10.87 -24.95
CA ALA A 624 11.54 -11.65 -24.10
C ALA A 624 11.23 -10.99 -22.75
N THR A 625 12.20 -10.34 -22.12
CA THR A 625 12.07 -9.82 -20.74
C THR A 625 11.48 -8.41 -20.74
N LYS A 626 10.70 -8.10 -19.70
CA LYS A 626 10.19 -6.74 -19.46
C LYS A 626 11.21 -5.94 -18.67
N LEU A 627 12.02 -5.18 -19.38
CA LEU A 627 13.12 -4.36 -18.83
C LEU A 627 12.66 -2.95 -18.49
N GLY A 628 13.10 -2.42 -17.35
CA GLY A 628 12.92 -1.01 -16.98
C GLY A 628 13.86 -0.08 -17.74
N GLU A 629 13.71 1.24 -17.52
CA GLU A 629 14.49 2.26 -18.23
C GLU A 629 15.99 2.15 -17.96
N VAL A 630 16.36 1.83 -16.71
CA VAL A 630 17.76 1.67 -16.29
C VAL A 630 18.43 0.48 -16.96
N GLU A 631 17.75 -0.67 -17.00
CA GLU A 631 18.27 -1.90 -17.62
C GLU A 631 18.51 -1.70 -19.13
N LEU A 632 17.56 -1.05 -19.82
CA LEU A 632 17.70 -0.72 -21.24
C LEU A 632 18.88 0.22 -21.51
N LEU A 633 19.07 1.24 -20.66
CA LEU A 633 20.18 2.17 -20.78
C LEU A 633 21.52 1.49 -20.52
N LEU A 634 21.60 0.58 -19.56
CA LEU A 634 22.80 -0.23 -19.32
C LEU A 634 23.14 -1.11 -20.54
N ILE A 635 22.14 -1.72 -21.19
CA ILE A 635 22.35 -2.45 -22.44
C ILE A 635 22.93 -1.53 -23.54
N VAL A 636 22.33 -0.35 -23.74
CA VAL A 636 22.85 0.64 -24.70
C VAL A 636 24.29 1.04 -24.37
N ARG A 637 24.59 1.28 -23.09
CA ARG A 637 25.94 1.63 -22.62
C ARG A 637 26.95 0.52 -22.93
N THR A 638 26.61 -0.73 -22.67
CA THR A 638 27.50 -1.87 -22.94
C THR A 638 27.74 -2.04 -24.44
N ILE A 639 26.72 -1.84 -25.28
CA ILE A 639 26.87 -1.86 -26.74
C ILE A 639 27.81 -0.72 -27.19
N MET A 640 27.61 0.51 -26.69
CA MET A 640 28.50 1.64 -27.00
C MET A 640 29.96 1.36 -26.62
N GLN A 641 30.19 0.78 -25.44
CA GLN A 641 31.52 0.38 -25.00
C GLN A 641 32.12 -0.71 -25.90
N SER A 642 31.31 -1.66 -26.38
CA SER A 642 31.78 -2.69 -27.32
C SER A 642 32.19 -2.13 -28.68
N LEU A 643 31.59 -1.00 -29.11
CA LEU A 643 31.94 -0.29 -30.34
C LEU A 643 33.25 0.51 -30.17
N ASP A 644 33.45 1.14 -29.01
CA ASP A 644 34.64 1.94 -28.71
C ASP A 644 35.93 1.12 -28.49
N GLN A 645 35.80 -0.18 -28.16
CA GLN A 645 36.93 -1.10 -27.95
C GLN A 645 37.55 -1.64 -29.25
N GLN A 646 37.04 -1.27 -30.43
CA GLN A 646 37.69 -1.60 -31.70
C GLN A 646 38.99 -0.79 -31.85
N PRO A 647 40.09 -1.39 -32.34
CA PRO A 647 41.41 -0.77 -32.30
C PRO A 647 41.42 0.51 -33.15
N ARG A 648 41.39 1.67 -32.49
CA ARG A 648 41.71 2.95 -33.12
C ARG A 648 43.15 2.87 -33.61
N LEU A 649 43.34 2.87 -34.93
CA LEU A 649 44.67 2.91 -35.54
C LEU A 649 45.28 4.28 -35.24
N ALA A 650 45.97 4.40 -34.10
CA ALA A 650 46.59 5.64 -33.68
C ALA A 650 47.68 6.06 -34.69
N LEU A 651 47.55 7.25 -35.26
CA LEU A 651 48.55 7.84 -36.13
C LEU A 651 49.82 8.20 -35.34
N PRO A 652 51.03 7.90 -35.87
CA PRO A 652 52.26 8.48 -35.35
C PRO A 652 52.22 10.00 -35.55
N MET A 653 52.32 10.75 -34.46
CA MET A 653 52.35 12.21 -34.47
C MET A 653 53.52 12.71 -35.34
N PRO A 654 53.28 13.51 -36.40
CA PRO A 654 54.36 13.96 -37.27
C PRO A 654 55.17 15.05 -36.58
N LYS A 655 56.50 14.90 -36.59
CA LYS A 655 57.43 15.97 -36.24
C LYS A 655 57.67 16.84 -37.48
N GLY A 656 56.82 17.85 -37.71
CA GLY A 656 57.15 19.01 -38.55
C GLY A 656 56.13 19.42 -39.64
N THR A 657 55.68 20.67 -39.56
CA THR A 657 55.31 21.65 -40.62
C THR A 657 54.70 21.21 -41.96
N GLN A 658 53.80 20.24 -42.00
CA GLN A 658 52.84 20.09 -43.11
C GLN A 658 51.43 19.84 -42.56
N GLU A 659 50.75 20.94 -42.21
CA GLU A 659 49.37 20.92 -41.66
C GLU A 659 48.36 20.39 -42.69
N GLU A 660 48.55 20.66 -43.98
CA GLU A 660 47.62 20.21 -45.03
C GLU A 660 47.63 18.68 -45.22
N GLU A 661 48.80 18.03 -45.13
CA GLU A 661 48.94 16.58 -45.30
C GLU A 661 48.43 15.81 -44.07
N PHE A 662 48.55 16.43 -42.89
CA PHE A 662 47.95 15.93 -41.64
C PHE A 662 46.43 16.03 -41.68
N VAL A 663 45.87 17.14 -42.17
CA VAL A 663 44.41 17.31 -42.33
C VAL A 663 43.86 16.28 -43.33
N THR A 664 44.56 16.02 -44.44
CA THR A 664 44.13 14.96 -45.37
C THR A 664 44.23 13.56 -44.76
N MET A 665 45.29 13.26 -44.00
CA MET A 665 45.40 11.97 -43.30
C MET A 665 44.35 11.82 -42.19
N GLU A 666 43.96 12.91 -41.54
CA GLU A 666 42.88 12.95 -40.54
C GLU A 666 41.53 12.72 -41.21
N ILE A 667 41.28 13.32 -42.38
CA ILE A 667 40.08 13.07 -43.19
C ILE A 667 40.02 11.61 -43.65
N ASP A 668 41.11 11.06 -44.21
CA ASP A 668 41.16 9.65 -44.66
C ASP A 668 40.99 8.64 -43.51
N GLN A 669 41.37 9.03 -42.29
CA GLN A 669 41.17 8.22 -41.09
C GLN A 669 39.73 8.34 -40.58
N LEU A 670 39.15 9.54 -40.59
CA LEU A 670 37.74 9.77 -40.28
C LEU A 670 36.82 9.05 -41.27
N GLU A 671 37.16 9.01 -42.56
CA GLU A 671 36.45 8.23 -43.58
C GLU A 671 36.54 6.72 -43.29
N ARG A 672 37.72 6.20 -42.92
CA ARG A 672 37.85 4.78 -42.52
C ARG A 672 37.12 4.45 -41.22
N GLU A 673 37.08 5.36 -40.26
CA GLU A 673 36.29 5.22 -39.03
C GLU A 673 34.79 5.27 -39.32
N LEU A 674 34.36 6.11 -40.25
CA LEU A 674 33.00 6.16 -40.75
C LEU A 674 32.62 4.86 -41.46
N GLU A 675 33.47 4.33 -42.35
CA GLU A 675 33.25 3.04 -43.03
C GLU A 675 33.14 1.86 -42.04
N LEU A 676 33.97 1.84 -40.99
CA LEU A 676 33.89 0.82 -39.94
C LEU A 676 32.62 0.97 -39.09
N ALA A 677 32.22 2.21 -38.77
CA ALA A 677 30.97 2.48 -38.08
C ALA A 677 29.77 2.06 -38.96
N GLU A 678 29.82 2.34 -40.26
CA GLU A 678 28.82 1.95 -41.25
C GLU A 678 28.73 0.43 -41.40
N TYR A 679 29.84 -0.31 -41.43
CA TYR A 679 29.82 -1.77 -41.43
C TYR A 679 29.19 -2.35 -40.15
N ASN A 680 29.41 -1.71 -38.99
CA ASN A 680 28.85 -2.15 -37.72
C ASN A 680 27.38 -1.74 -37.49
N LEU A 681 26.89 -0.72 -38.21
CA LEU A 681 25.57 -0.12 -38.00
C LEU A 681 24.60 -0.29 -39.18
N GLY A 682 25.10 -0.49 -40.40
CA GLY A 682 24.34 -0.38 -41.65
C GLY A 682 23.70 -1.67 -42.15
N ASP A 683 24.14 -2.83 -41.67
CA ASP A 683 23.62 -4.12 -42.15
C ASP A 683 22.59 -4.68 -41.15
N GLU A 684 21.35 -4.94 -41.58
CA GLU A 684 20.29 -5.55 -40.73
C GLU A 684 20.70 -6.93 -40.17
N SER A 685 21.75 -7.53 -40.73
CA SER A 685 22.38 -8.76 -40.27
C SER A 685 23.14 -8.59 -38.94
N ASN A 686 23.51 -7.37 -38.55
CA ASN A 686 24.31 -7.10 -37.35
C ASN A 686 23.45 -7.12 -36.08
N VAL A 687 23.75 -8.06 -35.18
CA VAL A 687 23.07 -8.22 -33.88
C VAL A 687 23.12 -6.92 -33.05
N ARG A 688 24.21 -6.14 -33.15
CA ARG A 688 24.39 -4.88 -32.40
C ARG A 688 23.44 -3.78 -32.85
N ALA A 689 23.28 -3.60 -34.16
CA ALA A 689 22.36 -2.62 -34.72
C ALA A 689 20.91 -2.96 -34.35
N ARG A 690 20.51 -4.25 -34.47
CA ARG A 690 19.18 -4.71 -34.07
C ARG A 690 18.91 -4.53 -32.58
N LEU A 691 19.89 -4.84 -31.72
CA LEU A 691 19.82 -4.61 -30.28
C LEU A 691 19.60 -3.13 -29.94
N LEU A 692 20.36 -2.24 -30.57
CA LEU A 692 20.28 -0.80 -30.35
C LEU A 692 18.93 -0.24 -30.78
N THR A 693 18.45 -0.60 -31.96
CA THR A 693 17.13 -0.20 -32.46
C THR A 693 16.00 -0.71 -31.54
N ALA A 694 16.03 -1.99 -31.16
CA ALA A 694 15.03 -2.55 -30.25
C ALA A 694 15.05 -1.90 -28.85
N ALA A 695 16.23 -1.52 -28.35
CA ALA A 695 16.36 -0.81 -27.09
C ALA A 695 15.80 0.62 -27.19
N PHE A 696 16.08 1.32 -28.29
CA PHE A 696 15.58 2.67 -28.57
C PHE A 696 14.05 2.70 -28.72
N GLU A 697 13.47 1.77 -29.46
CA GLU A 697 12.02 1.61 -29.57
C GLU A 697 11.34 1.47 -28.21
N ARG A 698 11.91 0.64 -27.33
CA ARG A 698 11.38 0.47 -25.97
C ARG A 698 11.57 1.70 -25.11
N LEU A 699 12.73 2.36 -25.17
CA LEU A 699 13.02 3.59 -24.43
C LEU A 699 12.06 4.73 -24.82
N ALA A 700 11.75 4.87 -26.12
CA ALA A 700 10.78 5.86 -26.58
C ALA A 700 9.37 5.61 -26.00
N GLY A 701 8.97 4.33 -25.84
CA GLY A 701 7.71 3.96 -25.19
C GLY A 701 7.58 4.34 -23.71
N TYR A 702 8.68 4.62 -23.00
CA TYR A 702 8.68 5.06 -21.60
C TYR A 702 8.50 6.58 -21.46
N SER A 703 8.06 7.03 -20.28
CA SER A 703 7.87 8.47 -20.02
C SER A 703 9.19 9.24 -20.08
N SER A 704 9.18 10.42 -20.71
CA SER A 704 10.36 11.28 -20.87
C SER A 704 11.06 11.58 -19.54
N VAL A 705 10.28 11.95 -18.51
CA VAL A 705 10.80 12.28 -17.17
C VAL A 705 11.53 11.10 -16.52
N SER A 706 11.00 9.88 -16.67
CA SER A 706 11.63 8.68 -16.11
C SER A 706 12.92 8.34 -16.86
N THR A 707 12.91 8.41 -18.20
CA THR A 707 14.10 8.16 -19.02
C THR A 707 15.20 9.18 -18.77
N VAL A 708 14.89 10.46 -18.59
CA VAL A 708 15.88 11.51 -18.26
C VAL A 708 16.50 11.25 -16.89
N ARG A 709 15.70 10.83 -15.90
CA ARG A 709 16.22 10.44 -14.58
C ARG A 709 17.12 9.22 -14.69
N ALA A 710 16.70 8.20 -15.44
CA ALA A 710 17.47 6.98 -15.64
C ALA A 710 18.79 7.27 -16.39
N LEU A 711 18.80 8.13 -17.40
CA LEU A 711 19.99 8.59 -18.11
C LEU A 711 21.01 9.23 -17.15
N ARG A 712 20.56 10.12 -16.26
CA ARG A 712 21.44 10.75 -15.26
C ARG A 712 22.02 9.79 -14.22
N ILE A 713 21.37 8.64 -14.00
CA ILE A 713 21.83 7.60 -13.07
C ILE A 713 22.79 6.65 -13.79
N ALA A 714 22.47 6.26 -15.02
CA ALA A 714 23.17 5.19 -15.74
C ALA A 714 24.37 5.65 -16.57
N PHE A 715 24.38 6.91 -17.02
CA PHE A 715 25.42 7.47 -17.89
C PHE A 715 26.15 8.62 -17.21
N HIS A 716 27.46 8.68 -17.44
CA HIS A 716 28.24 9.89 -17.19
C HIS A 716 27.96 10.94 -18.28
N PRO A 717 28.05 12.27 -18.01
CA PRO A 717 27.81 13.29 -19.03
C PRO A 717 28.58 13.11 -20.35
N THR A 718 29.81 12.58 -20.30
CA THR A 718 30.62 12.25 -21.49
C THR A 718 30.04 11.10 -22.29
N GLU A 719 29.47 10.08 -21.64
CA GLU A 719 28.81 8.96 -22.29
C GLU A 719 27.48 9.41 -22.93
N ILE A 720 26.77 10.36 -22.30
CA ILE A 720 25.57 10.97 -22.89
C ILE A 720 25.93 11.73 -24.19
N LEU A 721 27.06 12.45 -24.21
CA LEU A 721 27.54 13.10 -25.43
C LEU A 721 27.86 12.08 -26.54
N ALA A 722 28.54 10.97 -26.20
CA ALA A 722 28.79 9.88 -27.14
C ALA A 722 27.49 9.28 -27.70
N LEU A 723 26.45 9.16 -26.87
CA LEU A 723 25.12 8.73 -27.31
C LEU A 723 24.46 9.74 -28.26
N ILE A 724 24.63 11.05 -28.01
CA ILE A 724 24.16 12.10 -28.93
C ILE A 724 24.90 12.00 -30.28
N HIS A 725 26.21 11.75 -30.28
CA HIS A 725 26.98 11.53 -31.51
C HIS A 725 26.46 10.32 -32.29
N LEU A 726 26.19 9.20 -31.61
CA LEU A 726 25.64 7.99 -32.24
C LEU A 726 24.27 8.26 -32.89
N LEU A 727 23.40 9.00 -32.19
CA LEU A 727 22.09 9.39 -32.73
C LEU A 727 22.21 10.37 -33.92
N ARG A 728 23.23 11.23 -33.95
CA ARG A 728 23.52 12.09 -35.11
C ARG A 728 23.96 11.28 -36.32
N ILE A 729 24.84 10.29 -36.14
CA ILE A 729 25.25 9.38 -37.21
C ILE A 729 24.02 8.66 -37.80
N GLN A 730 23.11 8.18 -36.94
CA GLN A 730 21.86 7.57 -37.38
C GLN A 730 20.92 8.55 -38.11
N LEU A 731 20.85 9.82 -37.68
CA LEU A 731 20.07 10.86 -38.35
C LEU A 731 20.59 11.18 -39.76
N VAL A 732 21.91 11.27 -39.92
CA VAL A 732 22.56 11.55 -41.21
C VAL A 732 22.48 10.32 -42.12
N GLY A 733 22.77 9.13 -41.58
CA GLY A 733 22.72 7.87 -42.33
C GLY A 733 21.32 7.47 -42.81
N SER A 734 20.26 7.99 -42.17
CA SER A 734 18.88 7.83 -42.64
C SER A 734 18.44 8.89 -43.67
N ALA A 735 19.39 9.64 -44.23
CA ALA A 735 19.20 10.56 -45.35
C ALA A 735 18.23 11.74 -45.11
N TRP A 736 17.84 12.03 -43.86
CA TRP A 736 16.97 13.19 -43.55
C TRP A 736 17.65 14.55 -43.72
N THR A 737 18.98 14.57 -43.72
CA THR A 737 19.79 15.79 -43.88
C THR A 737 20.39 15.93 -45.28
N THR A 738 20.28 14.91 -46.12
CA THR A 738 20.85 14.90 -47.48
C THR A 738 19.87 15.50 -48.49
N ARG A 739 20.39 16.18 -49.52
CA ARG A 739 19.56 16.77 -50.57
C ARG A 739 19.10 15.72 -51.56
N TYR A 740 17.83 15.77 -51.97
CA TYR A 740 17.27 14.89 -52.99
C TYR A 740 18.00 14.89 -54.35
N THR A 741 18.81 15.92 -54.65
CA THR A 741 19.57 16.04 -55.91
C THR A 741 20.97 15.46 -55.85
N GLU A 742 21.50 15.21 -54.65
CA GLU A 742 22.83 14.65 -54.45
C GLU A 742 22.68 13.12 -54.38
N MET A 743 22.96 12.43 -55.49
CA MET A 743 22.93 10.97 -55.49
C MET A 743 24.13 10.44 -54.70
N THR A 744 23.84 9.81 -53.58
CA THR A 744 24.86 9.18 -52.71
C THR A 744 24.90 7.68 -52.98
N THR A 745 25.95 6.99 -52.54
CA THR A 745 26.12 5.53 -52.67
C THR A 745 24.92 4.72 -52.12
N PHE A 746 24.08 5.33 -51.27
CA PHE A 746 22.83 4.78 -50.76
C PHE A 746 21.72 4.59 -51.82
N ASP A 747 21.82 5.21 -53.00
CA ASP A 747 20.81 5.08 -54.06
C ASP A 747 20.85 3.73 -54.81
N GLN A 748 21.92 2.94 -54.61
CA GLN A 748 22.17 1.68 -55.34
C GLN A 748 21.39 0.48 -54.76
N ASP A 749 20.99 0.52 -53.48
CA ASP A 749 20.19 -0.55 -52.85
C ASP A 749 18.70 -0.16 -52.78
N GLU A 750 17.91 -0.70 -53.71
CA GLU A 750 16.43 -0.58 -53.73
C GLU A 750 15.76 -1.06 -52.43
N ALA A 751 16.41 -1.94 -51.65
CA ALA A 751 15.89 -2.47 -50.39
C ALA A 751 16.05 -1.51 -49.20
N ALA A 752 17.00 -0.56 -49.25
CA ALA A 752 17.23 0.44 -48.21
C ALA A 752 16.33 1.68 -48.35
N ARG A 753 15.47 1.73 -49.38
CA ARG A 753 14.81 2.96 -49.88
C ARG A 753 13.73 3.59 -49.02
N THR A 754 13.45 3.09 -47.82
CA THR A 754 12.59 3.81 -46.87
C THR A 754 12.98 3.43 -45.46
N ALA A 755 13.84 4.22 -44.82
CA ALA A 755 13.87 4.23 -43.36
C ALA A 755 12.43 4.45 -42.88
N SER A 756 11.90 3.54 -42.06
CA SER A 756 10.51 3.65 -41.62
C SER A 756 10.29 5.00 -40.92
N ASP A 757 9.19 5.70 -41.21
CA ASP A 757 8.84 7.00 -40.62
C ASP A 757 8.88 7.02 -39.08
N GLY A 758 8.83 5.83 -38.43
CA GLY A 758 8.99 5.70 -36.99
C GLY A 758 10.39 6.05 -36.48
N VAL A 759 11.46 5.76 -37.25
CA VAL A 759 12.85 5.90 -36.79
C VAL A 759 13.20 7.36 -36.49
N ILE A 760 12.76 8.30 -37.32
CA ILE A 760 13.01 9.73 -37.08
C ILE A 760 12.34 10.23 -35.79
N THR A 761 11.16 9.72 -35.46
CA THR A 761 10.48 10.07 -34.21
C THR A 761 11.23 9.54 -32.99
N LEU A 762 11.75 8.29 -33.07
CA LEU A 762 12.55 7.67 -32.01
C LEU A 762 13.84 8.47 -31.78
N ILE A 763 14.56 8.81 -32.85
CA ILE A 763 15.81 9.58 -32.79
C ILE A 763 15.55 10.95 -32.18
N ALA A 764 14.52 11.68 -32.64
CA ALA A 764 14.19 13.00 -32.14
C ALA A 764 13.83 12.99 -30.64
N GLU A 765 13.01 12.02 -30.21
CA GLU A 765 12.65 11.87 -28.79
C GLU A 765 13.86 11.55 -27.91
N LEU A 766 14.73 10.63 -28.35
CA LEU A 766 15.92 10.26 -27.60
C LEU A 766 16.96 11.38 -27.56
N LEU A 767 17.17 12.11 -28.66
CA LEU A 767 18.04 13.29 -28.71
C LEU A 767 17.56 14.35 -27.71
N ALA A 768 16.26 14.66 -27.69
CA ALA A 768 15.68 15.61 -26.74
C ALA A 768 15.89 15.16 -25.28
N ARG A 769 15.63 13.88 -24.98
CA ARG A 769 15.83 13.29 -23.64
C ARG A 769 17.31 13.31 -23.22
N CYS A 770 18.25 13.09 -24.14
CA CYS A 770 19.68 13.19 -23.86
C CYS A 770 20.11 14.63 -23.54
N ILE A 771 19.65 15.61 -24.32
CA ILE A 771 19.92 17.03 -24.09
C ILE A 771 19.38 17.47 -22.71
N ASP A 772 18.16 17.06 -22.37
CA ASP A 772 17.54 17.31 -21.07
C ASP A 772 18.30 16.62 -19.92
N ALA A 773 18.83 15.42 -20.15
CA ALA A 773 19.62 14.68 -19.18
C ALA A 773 20.93 15.37 -18.84
N VAL A 774 21.67 15.90 -19.84
CA VAL A 774 22.88 16.70 -19.62
C VAL A 774 22.56 17.96 -18.82
N GLY A 775 21.48 18.66 -19.19
CA GLY A 775 21.02 19.88 -18.53
C GLY A 775 22.02 21.04 -18.62
N THR A 776 21.61 22.23 -18.17
CA THR A 776 22.43 23.45 -18.30
C THR A 776 23.77 23.36 -17.57
N HIS A 777 23.81 22.68 -16.42
CA HIS A 777 25.05 22.48 -15.66
C HIS A 777 26.03 21.56 -16.38
N GLY A 778 25.57 20.46 -16.98
CA GLY A 778 26.42 19.52 -17.69
C GLY A 778 27.11 20.13 -18.90
N TRP A 779 26.41 20.99 -19.66
CA TRP A 779 27.01 21.72 -20.79
C TRP A 779 28.07 22.74 -20.36
N LEU A 780 27.98 23.30 -19.15
CA LEU A 780 28.98 24.25 -18.63
C LEU A 780 30.21 23.54 -18.02
N THR A 781 30.03 22.37 -17.42
CA THR A 781 31.11 21.65 -16.71
C THR A 781 31.81 20.58 -17.55
N SER A 782 31.09 19.77 -18.33
CA SER A 782 31.68 18.67 -19.13
C SER A 782 32.55 19.17 -20.27
N VAL A 783 32.20 20.33 -20.84
CA VAL A 783 32.98 21.02 -21.90
C VAL A 783 34.28 21.63 -21.34
N SER A 784 34.47 21.62 -20.01
CA SER A 784 35.69 22.13 -19.34
C SER A 784 36.74 21.07 -19.03
N VAL A 785 36.44 19.77 -19.21
CA VAL A 785 37.32 18.66 -18.76
C VAL A 785 38.17 18.05 -19.91
N GLY A 786 37.88 18.41 -21.16
CA GLY A 786 38.75 18.16 -22.32
C GLY A 786 39.37 19.46 -22.84
N HIS A 787 40.55 19.41 -23.47
CA HIS A 787 41.30 20.57 -23.99
C HIS A 787 40.59 21.35 -25.14
N GLN A 788 39.27 21.27 -25.28
CA GLN A 788 38.53 21.70 -26.47
C GLN A 788 37.27 22.50 -26.10
N GLN A 789 37.41 23.54 -25.28
CA GLN A 789 36.32 24.45 -24.93
C GLN A 789 35.74 25.20 -26.16
N ALA A 790 36.49 25.26 -27.26
CA ALA A 790 36.03 25.79 -28.55
C ALA A 790 35.10 24.81 -29.30
N GLU A 791 35.29 23.50 -29.18
CA GLU A 791 34.56 22.50 -29.99
C GLU A 791 33.12 22.25 -29.51
N GLY A 792 32.83 22.40 -28.21
CA GLY A 792 31.47 22.21 -27.68
C GLY A 792 30.43 23.20 -28.26
N GLY A 793 30.85 24.44 -28.54
CA GLY A 793 30.02 25.44 -29.21
C GLY A 793 29.79 25.12 -30.69
N HIS A 794 30.82 24.64 -31.39
CA HIS A 794 30.72 24.16 -32.76
C HIS A 794 29.82 22.93 -32.87
N PHE A 795 29.91 22.00 -31.92
CA PHE A 795 29.08 20.80 -31.84
C PHE A 795 27.57 21.12 -31.76
N LEU A 796 27.16 21.98 -30.83
CA LEU A 796 25.74 22.36 -30.69
C LEU A 796 25.24 23.15 -31.91
N THR A 797 26.11 23.93 -32.53
CA THR A 797 25.79 24.67 -33.76
C THR A 797 25.55 23.70 -34.92
N ALA A 798 26.41 22.69 -35.08
CA ALA A 798 26.26 21.64 -36.09
C ALA A 798 24.96 20.84 -35.88
N LEU A 799 24.70 20.37 -34.66
CA LEU A 799 23.47 19.66 -34.31
C LEU A 799 22.21 20.51 -34.61
N LYS A 800 22.26 21.81 -34.31
CA LYS A 800 21.15 22.72 -34.63
C LYS A 800 20.91 22.82 -36.13
N LEU A 801 21.97 22.93 -36.94
CA LEU A 801 21.87 22.99 -38.39
C LEU A 801 21.29 21.69 -38.96
N GLU A 802 21.75 20.53 -38.50
CA GLU A 802 21.23 19.21 -38.89
C GLU A 802 19.73 19.07 -38.57
N VAL A 803 19.33 19.39 -37.33
CA VAL A 803 17.92 19.31 -36.91
C VAL A 803 17.04 20.30 -37.68
N SER A 804 17.57 21.48 -38.02
CA SER A 804 16.85 22.49 -38.79
C SER A 804 16.63 22.02 -40.23
N ALA A 805 17.63 21.40 -40.86
CA ALA A 805 17.51 20.80 -42.19
C ALA A 805 16.47 19.67 -42.22
N ALA A 806 16.52 18.75 -41.23
CA ALA A 806 15.54 17.67 -41.12
C ALA A 806 14.11 18.20 -40.90
N LEU A 807 13.95 19.26 -40.08
CA LEU A 807 12.65 19.88 -39.83
C LEU A 807 12.08 20.57 -41.07
N GLU A 808 12.91 21.26 -41.85
CA GLU A 808 12.51 21.89 -43.10
C GLU A 808 12.03 20.83 -44.11
N GLY A 809 12.78 19.73 -44.26
CA GLY A 809 12.38 18.60 -45.10
C GLY A 809 11.06 17.95 -44.66
N LEU A 810 10.84 17.77 -43.36
CA LEU A 810 9.58 17.26 -42.81
C LEU A 810 8.40 18.22 -43.07
N ASN A 811 8.61 19.52 -42.93
CA ASN A 811 7.57 20.51 -43.19
C ASN A 811 7.17 20.52 -44.67
N GLU A 812 8.15 20.47 -45.57
CA GLU A 812 7.92 20.33 -47.02
C GLU A 812 7.19 19.01 -47.34
N ALA A 813 7.58 17.90 -46.71
CA ALA A 813 6.92 16.61 -46.88
C ALA A 813 5.44 16.65 -46.43
N VAL A 814 5.13 17.31 -45.31
CA VAL A 814 3.75 17.48 -44.82
C VAL A 814 2.93 18.36 -45.77
N GLU A 815 3.49 19.47 -46.25
CA GLU A 815 2.85 20.36 -47.22
C GLU A 815 2.54 19.61 -48.52
N MET A 816 3.53 18.91 -49.07
CA MET A 816 3.40 18.11 -50.28
C MET A 816 2.41 16.95 -50.10
N ASN A 817 2.41 16.27 -48.96
CA ASN A 817 1.43 15.22 -48.67
C ASN A 817 0.01 15.79 -48.55
N GLY A 818 -0.16 17.01 -48.03
CA GLY A 818 -1.44 17.70 -48.01
C GLY A 818 -1.96 17.98 -49.42
N ILE A 819 -1.15 18.66 -50.24
CA ILE A 819 -1.50 19.06 -51.61
C ILE A 819 -1.73 17.83 -52.50
N LEU A 820 -0.77 16.89 -52.50
CA LEU A 820 -0.83 15.69 -53.31
C LEU A 820 -1.93 14.75 -52.81
N GLY A 821 -2.08 14.59 -51.51
CA GLY A 821 -3.13 13.77 -50.90
C GLY A 821 -4.53 14.24 -51.28
N GLU A 822 -4.79 15.54 -51.29
CA GLU A 822 -6.06 16.10 -51.78
C GLU A 822 -6.26 15.89 -53.27
N ALA A 823 -5.22 16.13 -54.09
CA ALA A 823 -5.27 15.91 -55.53
C ALA A 823 -5.55 14.43 -55.88
N VAL A 824 -4.91 13.49 -55.18
CA VAL A 824 -5.10 12.04 -55.34
C VAL A 824 -6.48 11.61 -54.86
N ARG A 825 -6.97 12.11 -53.73
CA ARG A 825 -8.35 11.85 -53.24
C ARG A 825 -9.40 12.35 -54.23
N PHE A 826 -9.20 13.56 -54.77
CA PHE A 826 -10.09 14.08 -55.80
C PHE A 826 -10.01 13.26 -57.09
N GLY A 827 -8.81 12.89 -57.53
CA GLY A 827 -8.58 12.06 -58.71
C GLY A 827 -9.25 10.69 -58.60
N THR A 828 -9.04 9.98 -57.50
CA THR A 828 -9.66 8.67 -57.22
C THR A 828 -11.19 8.76 -57.12
N ALA A 829 -11.73 9.77 -56.43
CA ALA A 829 -13.18 9.97 -56.34
C ALA A 829 -13.81 10.37 -57.70
N SER A 830 -13.10 11.15 -58.50
CA SER A 830 -13.52 11.54 -59.85
C SER A 830 -13.46 10.36 -60.82
N LEU A 831 -12.46 9.49 -60.73
CA LEU A 831 -12.35 8.25 -61.49
C LEU A 831 -13.46 7.26 -61.12
N ALA A 832 -13.77 7.09 -59.82
CA ALA A 832 -14.90 6.26 -59.37
C ALA A 832 -16.24 6.80 -59.91
N GLY A 833 -16.42 8.13 -59.89
CA GLY A 833 -17.60 8.79 -60.49
C GLY A 833 -17.68 8.66 -62.02
N ARG A 834 -16.54 8.47 -62.71
CA ARG A 834 -16.47 8.20 -64.16
C ARG A 834 -16.68 6.71 -64.49
N SER A 835 -16.15 5.78 -63.70
CA SER A 835 -16.29 4.33 -63.92
C SER A 835 -17.73 3.83 -63.69
N ALA A 836 -18.46 4.42 -62.72
CA ALA A 836 -19.90 4.19 -62.54
C ALA A 836 -20.77 4.61 -63.76
N ARG A 837 -20.18 5.26 -64.79
CA ARG A 837 -20.82 5.61 -66.06
C ARG A 837 -20.72 4.52 -67.13
N ALA A 838 -19.71 3.64 -67.05
CA ALA A 838 -19.36 2.72 -68.13
C ALA A 838 -20.11 1.38 -68.09
N GLY A 839 -20.68 0.99 -66.94
CA GLY A 839 -21.31 -0.32 -66.74
C GLY A 839 -22.84 -0.36 -66.78
N GLY A 840 -23.54 0.72 -67.14
CA GLY A 840 -25.01 0.77 -67.11
C GLY A 840 -25.62 1.46 -68.32
N ASP A 841 -26.55 0.78 -68.99
CA ASP A 841 -27.25 1.15 -70.23
C ASP A 841 -28.16 2.40 -70.13
N ARG A 842 -27.99 3.23 -69.09
CA ARG A 842 -28.75 4.48 -68.88
C ARG A 842 -27.81 5.60 -68.45
N ALA A 843 -27.64 6.58 -69.33
CA ALA A 843 -26.89 7.80 -69.06
C ALA A 843 -27.46 8.53 -67.83
N ARG A 844 -26.69 8.60 -66.75
CA ARG A 844 -27.00 9.43 -65.58
C ARG A 844 -26.39 10.81 -65.79
N ALA A 845 -27.21 11.86 -65.76
CA ALA A 845 -26.75 13.24 -65.80
C ALA A 845 -25.89 13.55 -64.56
N VAL A 846 -24.57 13.64 -64.75
CA VAL A 846 -23.61 14.12 -63.75
C VAL A 846 -22.76 15.17 -64.44
N GLU A 847 -22.69 16.34 -63.83
CA GLU A 847 -21.93 17.47 -64.34
C GLU A 847 -20.44 17.11 -64.55
N VAL A 848 -19.91 17.41 -65.73
CA VAL A 848 -18.52 17.11 -66.12
C VAL A 848 -17.72 18.40 -66.06
N VAL A 849 -16.64 18.41 -65.27
CA VAL A 849 -15.59 19.42 -65.41
C VAL A 849 -14.81 19.07 -66.69
N ALA A 850 -14.91 19.92 -67.71
CA ALA A 850 -14.33 19.70 -69.04
C ALA A 850 -12.90 20.28 -69.21
N SER A 851 -12.36 20.95 -68.19
CA SER A 851 -11.00 21.50 -68.19
C SER A 851 -9.98 20.46 -67.72
N ALA A 852 -8.75 20.56 -68.22
CA ALA A 852 -7.60 19.79 -67.74
C ALA A 852 -7.03 20.33 -66.40
N GLU A 853 -7.52 21.49 -65.95
CA GLU A 853 -7.14 22.11 -64.68
C GLU A 853 -7.92 21.53 -63.49
N LEU A 854 -7.30 21.52 -62.31
CA LEU A 854 -7.97 21.14 -61.07
C LEU A 854 -9.06 22.18 -60.71
N PRO A 855 -10.29 21.75 -60.37
CA PRO A 855 -11.33 22.69 -59.97
C PRO A 855 -11.04 23.28 -58.58
N LEU A 856 -11.25 24.59 -58.43
CA LEU A 856 -10.99 25.33 -57.17
C LEU A 856 -11.64 24.71 -55.92
N GLY A 857 -12.79 24.05 -56.07
CA GLY A 857 -13.53 23.49 -54.94
C GLY A 857 -13.21 22.02 -54.61
N LEU A 858 -12.35 21.33 -55.38
CA LEU A 858 -11.97 19.91 -55.23
C LEU A 858 -13.11 18.96 -54.79
N THR A 859 -14.35 19.25 -55.18
CA THR A 859 -15.54 18.52 -54.74
C THR A 859 -15.95 17.52 -55.81
N PRO A 860 -15.76 16.20 -55.58
CA PRO A 860 -16.21 15.20 -56.53
C PRO A 860 -17.73 15.17 -56.54
N LYS A 861 -18.34 15.31 -57.72
CA LYS A 861 -19.80 15.29 -57.88
C LYS A 861 -20.29 13.84 -57.83
N GLN A 862 -20.74 13.41 -56.65
CA GLN A 862 -21.26 12.06 -56.41
C GLN A 862 -22.67 11.87 -56.97
N GLY A 863 -23.06 10.63 -57.27
CA GLY A 863 -24.43 10.28 -57.67
C GLY A 863 -25.48 10.56 -56.58
N VAL A 864 -26.76 10.51 -56.93
CA VAL A 864 -27.85 10.56 -55.92
C VAL A 864 -27.80 9.26 -55.12
N THR A 865 -27.66 9.34 -53.79
CA THR A 865 -27.55 8.14 -52.95
C THR A 865 -28.87 7.35 -52.94
N GLN A 866 -28.78 6.03 -52.77
CA GLN A 866 -29.97 5.16 -52.82
C GLN A 866 -30.85 5.29 -51.57
N PHE A 867 -30.26 5.65 -50.43
CA PHE A 867 -30.92 5.74 -49.14
C PHE A 867 -31.05 7.19 -48.65
N LYS A 868 -32.08 7.45 -47.85
CA LYS A 868 -32.26 8.70 -47.09
C LYS A 868 -32.40 8.40 -45.61
N VAL A 869 -32.00 9.35 -44.78
CA VAL A 869 -32.25 9.33 -43.34
C VAL A 869 -33.54 10.11 -43.08
N VAL A 870 -34.50 9.49 -42.40
CA VAL A 870 -35.78 10.13 -42.01
C VAL A 870 -35.78 10.55 -40.54
N SER A 871 -36.84 11.23 -40.10
CA SER A 871 -36.99 11.69 -38.71
C SER A 871 -36.92 10.50 -37.74
N GLY A 872 -36.01 10.57 -36.77
CA GLY A 872 -35.72 9.47 -35.84
C GLY A 872 -34.46 8.68 -36.17
N GLY A 873 -33.74 9.01 -37.25
CA GLY A 873 -32.46 8.38 -37.60
C GLY A 873 -32.57 7.10 -38.40
N GLU A 874 -33.78 6.68 -38.78
CA GLU A 874 -34.02 5.50 -39.60
C GLU A 874 -33.54 5.73 -41.06
N VAL A 875 -32.93 4.71 -41.65
CA VAL A 875 -32.40 4.73 -43.02
C VAL A 875 -33.36 3.99 -43.94
N VAL A 876 -33.98 4.71 -44.88
CA VAL A 876 -35.01 4.19 -45.81
C VAL A 876 -34.57 4.35 -47.26
N GLU A 877 -34.96 3.44 -48.15
CA GLU A 877 -34.68 3.58 -49.57
C GLU A 877 -35.44 4.77 -50.19
N ARG A 878 -34.76 5.57 -51.04
CA ARG A 878 -35.38 6.68 -51.77
C ARG A 878 -36.29 6.18 -52.89
N SER A 879 -37.48 6.77 -52.98
CA SER A 879 -38.42 6.51 -54.07
C SER A 879 -37.87 6.99 -55.41
N ALA A 880 -38.35 6.42 -56.52
CA ALA A 880 -37.98 6.85 -57.87
C ALA A 880 -38.33 8.33 -58.13
N ARG A 881 -39.45 8.82 -57.56
CA ARG A 881 -39.87 10.22 -57.63
C ARG A 881 -38.87 11.16 -56.96
N GLU A 882 -38.40 10.80 -55.77
CA GLU A 882 -37.39 11.58 -55.03
C GLU A 882 -36.02 11.55 -55.73
N LYS A 883 -35.61 10.37 -56.22
CA LYS A 883 -34.39 10.21 -57.04
C LYS A 883 -34.44 11.12 -58.28
N GLY A 884 -35.58 11.20 -58.97
CA GLY A 884 -35.80 12.07 -60.13
C GLY A 884 -35.80 13.57 -59.78
N HIS A 885 -36.42 13.97 -58.66
CA HIS A 885 -36.41 15.36 -58.20
C HIS A 885 -34.98 15.85 -57.88
N LEU A 886 -34.18 15.04 -57.18
CA LEU A 886 -32.79 15.36 -56.88
C LEU A 886 -31.90 15.39 -58.14
N LEU A 887 -32.22 14.56 -59.14
CA LEU A 887 -31.52 14.60 -60.42
C LEU A 887 -31.85 15.90 -61.19
N SER A 888 -33.12 16.33 -61.18
CA SER A 888 -33.56 17.58 -61.80
C SER A 888 -32.92 18.82 -61.17
N GLN A 889 -32.74 18.85 -59.84
CA GLN A 889 -32.03 19.94 -59.16
C GLN A 889 -30.53 20.04 -59.53
N ARG A 890 -29.93 18.97 -60.06
CA ARG A 890 -28.52 18.94 -60.47
C ARG A 890 -28.31 19.38 -61.92
N VAL A 891 -29.37 19.54 -62.69
CA VAL A 891 -29.30 20.11 -64.04
C VAL A 891 -29.12 21.62 -63.90
N LYS A 892 -28.13 22.17 -64.61
CA LYS A 892 -27.82 23.61 -64.60
C LYS A 892 -28.78 24.39 -65.50
N GLU A 893 -28.70 25.72 -65.46
CA GLU A 893 -29.54 26.64 -66.24
C GLU A 893 -29.60 26.33 -67.75
N TYR A 894 -28.56 25.71 -68.30
CA TYR A 894 -28.50 25.27 -69.68
C TYR A 894 -27.90 23.86 -69.80
N SER A 895 -28.57 22.98 -70.54
CA SER A 895 -28.11 21.64 -70.89
C SER A 895 -28.61 21.22 -72.27
N LEU A 896 -27.81 20.44 -73.01
CA LEU A 896 -28.21 19.88 -74.30
C LEU A 896 -28.54 18.38 -74.13
N GLU A 897 -29.83 18.06 -74.13
CA GLU A 897 -30.32 16.69 -73.99
C GLU A 897 -30.74 16.15 -75.37
N ARG A 898 -29.82 15.45 -76.04
CA ARG A 898 -30.09 14.81 -77.32
C ARG A 898 -30.82 13.48 -77.11
N ILE A 899 -32.05 13.38 -77.60
CA ILE A 899 -32.80 12.14 -77.66
C ILE A 899 -32.36 11.38 -78.93
N ALA A 900 -31.83 10.17 -78.78
CA ALA A 900 -31.62 9.26 -79.90
C ALA A 900 -32.88 8.40 -80.06
N ILE A 901 -33.42 8.33 -81.28
CA ILE A 901 -34.59 7.51 -81.64
C ILE A 901 -34.10 6.22 -82.29
#